data_AF-A0ABD2S1W5-F1
#
_entry.id   AF-A0ABD2S1W5-F1
#
_cell.length_a   1.000
_cell.length_b   1.000
_cell.length_c   1.000
_cell.angle_alpha   90.00
_cell.angle_beta   90.00
_cell.angle_gamma   90.00
#
_symmetry.space_group_name_H-M   'P 1'
#
loop_
_entity.id
_entity.type
_entity.pdbx_description
1 polymer ?
#
loop_
_entity_poly.entity_id
_entity_poly.type
_entity_poly.pdbx_seq_one_letter_code
_entity_poly.pdbx_strand_id
1 'polypeptide(L)'
;MAITLICLFVFFHVYFFFVSASLSDFSILDYNFDSDPFKADYAPPSPPQPSPPPRPPSLTCHEMQGIGSLNTTCQLNYNVNFTRDVYLEGAGNLFILQGVLLSCQVPSCSITINITGNLKLKANARILAGTVYIVAGNASFISGSLINVTGLAGDPPEQSTGTPKDYQGGGGGHGGRGASCVMDNKKLPEDVWGGDTYSWKSLEQPFSYGSKGQSTNKEDNYGGNGGGKIWLDVNDVFDACGTLLADGGDAGIKGGGGSGGSIYIKSKKMIGGGKISASGGNGFAGGGGGRVSVEVFSRHDDSEFFVHGGRSFGCPTNAGAAGTFYDAVPRRLIVNNHNLSTDTDTLLFEFPYHPLWTNIYIQDHARATVPLLWSRLQVQGQLSLSHGAILSFGLVHYALSEFELLAEEILMSDSVIKIYGSLRMSVKIQLMLNSKMLIDGDGDAIVATSLLEMSNLVVLKGSSVIQSNANLGVHGQGSLNLTGPGDIIEAQHLVLSLFYSINVGPGSILRGPLENAGVNHTKTRLLCGQANCPIELIYPPEDCNVNASLSFTLQVCRVEDVLVEGFLEGSVVYFHLVRTVIVKSTGSISASGLGCTGGLGSGVLLPNGLSSGAGHGGKGGDAFYNGSYIKGGISYGDTGLPCELGSGSGNHSLPSSTAGGGIIVMGSLEHSLIRLSVYGSIQADGESFGKYSTEDYSKVLSNIGPGGGSGGTILLFVQSLVLGDSSTISTMGGHGSPNGGGGGGGRIHFHWSDISVGDEYLPITSVKGTINVGGGIGRALGQDGENGTLSGKPCPKGLYGIFCQECPIGTYKNVSGSDQSLCAKCPSHELPHRALYISTRGGVTDTPCPYKCISDRYHMPRCYTALEELIYTFGGPWLFGCLLFSLLILLALVLSVARIKFGSGDELPGPVPARRGSPIDRSFPF
;
A
#
# COMPACT_ATOMS: atom_id res chain seq x y z
N MET A 1 -14.15 26.91 61.03
CA MET A 1 -15.38 26.78 60.22
C MET A 1 -15.00 26.72 58.75
N ALA A 2 -14.59 25.53 58.35
CA ALA A 2 -14.38 25.01 57.00
C ALA A 2 -14.49 23.50 57.22
N ILE A 3 -15.16 22.76 56.33
CA ILE A 3 -15.82 21.45 56.55
C ILE A 3 -17.28 21.62 56.98
N THR A 4 -18.16 21.94 56.01
CA THR A 4 -19.59 21.56 55.92
C THR A 4 -20.30 22.31 54.77
N LEU A 5 -19.78 22.23 53.53
CA LEU A 5 -20.55 22.73 52.37
C LEU A 5 -20.25 22.02 51.03
N ILE A 6 -19.71 20.79 51.07
CA ILE A 6 -19.41 19.98 49.86
C ILE A 6 -20.26 18.68 49.79
N CYS A 7 -21.18 18.45 50.73
CA CYS A 7 -22.02 17.24 50.73
C CYS A 7 -23.46 17.45 50.22
N LEU A 8 -23.76 18.55 49.51
CA LEU A 8 -25.13 18.91 49.13
C LEU A 8 -25.42 18.93 47.62
N PHE A 9 -24.63 18.19 46.81
CA PHE A 9 -24.86 18.12 45.35
C PHE A 9 -24.85 16.72 44.73
N VAL A 10 -24.88 15.63 45.51
CA VAL A 10 -24.82 14.25 44.98
C VAL A 10 -26.11 13.44 45.17
N PHE A 11 -27.16 14.00 45.78
CA PHE A 11 -28.43 13.28 45.97
C PHE A 11 -29.62 14.17 45.63
N PHE A 12 -30.00 14.24 44.34
CA PHE A 12 -31.39 14.45 43.88
C PHE A 12 -31.45 14.45 42.34
N HIS A 13 -31.56 13.27 41.72
CA HIS A 13 -32.63 12.93 40.76
C HIS A 13 -32.29 11.69 39.92
N VAL A 14 -32.93 10.59 40.34
CA VAL A 14 -33.29 9.44 39.51
C VAL A 14 -34.54 9.84 38.70
N TYR A 15 -34.57 9.65 37.37
CA TYR A 15 -35.53 8.77 36.66
C TYR A 15 -35.52 8.98 35.11
N PHE A 16 -35.08 7.91 34.43
CA PHE A 16 -35.61 7.28 33.20
C PHE A 16 -35.67 8.04 31.85
N PHE A 17 -34.97 7.50 30.84
CA PHE A 17 -35.53 6.64 29.79
C PHE A 17 -34.39 5.87 29.09
N PHE A 18 -34.20 4.59 29.44
CA PHE A 18 -33.48 3.63 28.59
C PHE A 18 -34.52 2.65 28.05
N VAL A 19 -34.67 2.63 26.73
CA VAL A 19 -35.45 1.62 26.02
C VAL A 19 -34.67 0.31 26.06
N SER A 20 -35.25 -0.67 26.73
CA SER A 20 -34.90 -2.08 26.69
C SER A 20 -35.19 -2.65 25.30
N ALA A 21 -34.15 -3.06 24.57
CA ALA A 21 -34.29 -4.08 23.54
C ALA A 21 -33.78 -5.40 24.12
N SER A 22 -34.67 -6.39 24.14
CA SER A 22 -34.53 -7.70 24.76
C SER A 22 -33.43 -8.53 24.11
N LEU A 23 -32.55 -9.10 24.95
CA LEU A 23 -31.60 -10.14 24.59
C LEU A 23 -32.29 -11.51 24.62
N SER A 24 -33.38 -11.64 23.87
CA SER A 24 -34.15 -12.87 23.72
C SER A 24 -34.65 -12.96 22.29
N ASP A 25 -33.75 -13.32 21.39
CA ASP A 25 -34.03 -14.09 20.18
C ASP A 25 -32.69 -14.27 19.48
N PHE A 26 -32.05 -15.42 19.74
CA PHE A 26 -31.11 -16.18 18.90
C PHE A 26 -30.33 -17.14 19.81
N SER A 27 -31.07 -18.10 20.35
CA SER A 27 -30.55 -19.30 21.00
C SER A 27 -31.30 -20.49 20.39
N ILE A 28 -30.65 -21.18 19.44
CA ILE A 28 -30.92 -22.60 19.19
C ILE A 28 -29.62 -23.31 19.53
N LEU A 29 -29.58 -23.87 20.74
CA LEU A 29 -28.91 -25.11 21.09
C LEU A 29 -29.35 -25.46 22.52
N ASP A 30 -30.50 -26.13 22.60
CA ASP A 30 -30.95 -26.82 23.81
C ASP A 30 -30.00 -28.00 24.07
N TYR A 31 -29.25 -27.95 25.17
CA TYR A 31 -28.89 -29.14 25.93
C TYR A 31 -28.81 -28.78 27.42
N ASN A 32 -29.90 -29.11 28.12
CA ASN A 32 -30.07 -29.02 29.57
C ASN A 32 -29.01 -29.83 30.32
N PHE A 33 -28.28 -29.20 31.23
CA PHE A 33 -27.87 -29.81 32.50
C PHE A 33 -27.59 -28.70 33.52
N ASP A 34 -28.62 -28.28 34.24
CA ASP A 34 -28.48 -27.48 35.45
C ASP A 34 -28.78 -28.39 36.65
N SER A 35 -27.75 -28.67 37.45
CA SER A 35 -27.89 -28.76 38.91
C SER A 35 -26.52 -28.67 39.60
N ASP A 36 -26.27 -27.46 40.06
CA ASP A 36 -25.71 -27.08 41.36
C ASP A 36 -24.18 -26.89 41.52
N PRO A 37 -23.75 -25.72 42.07
CA PRO A 37 -22.37 -25.33 42.27
C PRO A 37 -21.90 -25.61 43.69
N PHE A 38 -20.64 -26.01 43.89
CA PHE A 38 -19.75 -25.47 44.95
C PHE A 38 -18.39 -26.20 44.93
N LYS A 39 -17.35 -25.38 44.76
CA LYS A 39 -16.04 -25.41 45.43
C LYS A 39 -14.95 -26.41 45.02
N ALA A 40 -13.80 -25.77 44.83
CA ALA A 40 -12.43 -26.18 45.11
C ALA A 40 -11.65 -26.79 43.94
N ASP A 41 -10.66 -26.01 43.50
CA ASP A 41 -9.46 -26.46 42.80
C ASP A 41 -8.88 -27.69 43.48
N TYR A 42 -9.22 -28.86 42.96
CA TYR A 42 -8.42 -30.06 43.04
C TYR A 42 -8.60 -30.76 41.70
N ALA A 43 -7.78 -30.38 40.71
CA ALA A 43 -7.51 -31.30 39.63
C ALA A 43 -6.83 -32.53 40.27
N PRO A 44 -7.43 -33.73 40.23
CA PRO A 44 -6.69 -34.92 40.62
C PRO A 44 -5.43 -35.01 39.74
N PRO A 45 -4.29 -35.47 40.28
CA PRO A 45 -3.11 -35.70 39.45
C PRO A 45 -3.53 -36.54 38.25
N SER A 46 -3.08 -36.12 37.06
CA SER A 46 -3.31 -36.85 35.82
C SER A 46 -3.05 -38.33 36.09
N PRO A 47 -3.98 -39.24 35.77
CA PRO A 47 -3.73 -40.66 35.95
C PRO A 47 -2.39 -40.98 35.25
N PRO A 48 -1.49 -41.76 35.88
CA PRO A 48 -0.24 -42.14 35.25
C PRO A 48 -0.57 -42.69 33.87
N GLN A 49 0.19 -42.25 32.86
CA GLN A 49 -0.01 -42.70 31.48
C GLN A 49 -0.22 -44.22 31.50
N PRO A 50 -1.29 -44.74 30.85
CA PRO A 50 -1.48 -46.17 30.78
C PRO A 50 -0.18 -46.79 30.28
N SER A 51 0.33 -47.76 31.04
CA SER A 51 1.56 -48.47 30.70
C SER A 51 1.46 -48.89 29.24
N PRO A 52 2.47 -48.59 28.39
CA PRO A 52 2.41 -48.95 26.98
C PRO A 52 2.10 -50.44 26.86
N PRO A 53 1.26 -50.85 25.89
CA PRO A 53 0.87 -52.25 25.73
C PRO A 53 2.11 -53.15 25.71
N PRO A 54 2.06 -54.34 26.33
CA PRO A 54 3.20 -55.23 26.41
C PRO A 54 3.74 -55.50 25.00
N ARG A 55 4.99 -55.11 24.76
CA ARG A 55 5.66 -55.27 23.47
C ARG A 55 5.71 -56.76 23.10
N PRO A 56 5.44 -57.13 21.83
CA PRO A 56 5.61 -58.51 21.39
C PRO A 56 7.06 -58.97 21.60
N PRO A 57 7.29 -60.27 21.88
CA PRO A 57 8.65 -60.78 22.08
C PRO A 57 9.50 -60.54 20.83
N SER A 58 10.74 -60.08 21.04
CA SER A 58 11.67 -59.77 19.95
C SER A 58 12.03 -61.03 19.16
N LEU A 59 11.94 -60.99 17.84
CA LEU A 59 12.41 -62.09 16.99
C LEU A 59 13.94 -62.15 16.98
N THR A 60 14.46 -63.36 16.95
CA THR A 60 15.88 -63.64 16.81
C THR A 60 16.33 -63.61 15.34
N CYS A 61 17.63 -63.42 15.10
CA CYS A 61 18.19 -63.44 13.74
C CYS A 61 17.92 -64.79 13.02
N HIS A 62 17.96 -65.91 13.74
CA HIS A 62 17.69 -67.24 13.18
C HIS A 62 16.22 -67.45 12.78
N GLU A 63 15.27 -66.88 13.53
CA GLU A 63 13.85 -66.90 13.15
C GLU A 63 13.57 -66.11 11.88
N MET A 64 14.42 -65.14 11.54
CA MET A 64 14.39 -64.41 10.27
C MET A 64 15.24 -65.07 9.16
N GLN A 65 15.68 -66.32 9.36
CA GLN A 65 16.58 -67.03 8.43
C GLN A 65 17.89 -66.29 8.16
N GLY A 66 18.31 -65.44 9.10
CA GLY A 66 19.55 -64.68 9.05
C GLY A 66 20.76 -65.41 9.63
N ILE A 67 21.94 -64.96 9.24
CA ILE A 67 23.23 -65.45 9.73
C ILE A 67 23.72 -64.53 10.86
N GLY A 68 24.04 -65.11 12.02
CA GLY A 68 24.58 -64.40 13.18
C GLY A 68 23.53 -64.11 14.26
N SER A 69 23.72 -63.01 15.00
CA SER A 69 22.86 -62.60 16.11
C SER A 69 22.65 -61.09 16.08
N LEU A 70 21.46 -60.63 16.51
CA LEU A 70 21.14 -59.21 16.61
C LEU A 70 22.01 -58.47 17.64
N ASN A 71 22.63 -59.19 18.59
CA ASN A 71 23.58 -58.62 19.56
C ASN A 71 25.00 -58.42 19.01
N THR A 72 25.34 -59.06 17.88
CA THR A 72 26.66 -58.92 17.24
C THR A 72 26.51 -58.36 15.83
N THR A 73 26.16 -59.20 14.87
CA THR A 73 25.82 -58.81 13.50
C THR A 73 24.86 -59.86 12.94
N CYS A 74 23.66 -59.42 12.56
CA CYS A 74 22.68 -60.22 11.86
C CYS A 74 22.69 -59.83 10.37
N GLN A 75 22.95 -60.80 9.50
CA GLN A 75 22.88 -60.60 8.05
C GLN A 75 21.68 -61.35 7.48
N LEU A 76 20.75 -60.62 6.87
CA LEU A 76 19.60 -61.19 6.18
C LEU A 76 19.95 -61.37 4.70
N ASN A 77 19.86 -62.62 4.23
CA ASN A 77 20.11 -63.02 2.84
C ASN A 77 18.88 -63.66 2.17
N TYR A 78 17.80 -63.91 2.90
CA TYR A 78 16.54 -64.46 2.39
C TYR A 78 15.38 -63.50 2.61
N ASN A 79 14.39 -63.57 1.74
CA ASN A 79 13.16 -62.80 1.86
C ASN A 79 12.32 -63.35 3.01
N VAL A 80 11.78 -62.45 3.85
CA VAL A 80 10.96 -62.81 5.01
C VAL A 80 9.63 -62.10 4.90
N ASN A 81 8.55 -62.88 4.94
CA ASN A 81 7.18 -62.37 4.90
C ASN A 81 6.49 -62.67 6.24
N PHE A 82 5.93 -61.63 6.84
CA PHE A 82 5.26 -61.65 8.12
C PHE A 82 3.77 -61.40 7.95
N THR A 83 2.97 -61.98 8.84
CA THR A 83 1.50 -61.80 8.88
C THR A 83 1.03 -61.06 10.14
N ARG A 84 1.95 -60.78 11.07
CA ARG A 84 1.72 -60.11 12.35
C ARG A 84 2.83 -59.11 12.62
N ASP A 85 2.60 -58.23 13.59
CA ASP A 85 3.59 -57.26 14.05
C ASP A 85 4.92 -57.90 14.42
N VAL A 86 5.99 -57.25 13.99
CA VAL A 86 7.38 -57.70 14.15
C VAL A 86 8.12 -56.71 15.01
N TYR A 87 8.80 -57.22 16.03
CA TYR A 87 9.70 -56.45 16.88
C TYR A 87 11.09 -57.10 16.85
N LEU A 88 12.10 -56.31 16.50
CA LEU A 88 13.51 -56.70 16.45
C LEU A 88 14.28 -55.83 17.43
N GLU A 89 14.99 -56.45 18.38
CA GLU A 89 15.83 -55.75 19.35
C GLU A 89 17.21 -56.39 19.42
N GLY A 90 18.27 -55.57 19.47
CA GLY A 90 19.63 -56.07 19.64
C GLY A 90 20.69 -54.99 19.79
N ALA A 91 21.78 -55.34 20.48
CA ALA A 91 22.89 -54.41 20.73
C ALA A 91 23.89 -54.27 19.55
N GLY A 92 23.76 -55.10 18.51
CA GLY A 92 24.73 -55.25 17.43
C GLY A 92 24.37 -54.51 16.16
N ASN A 93 24.56 -55.16 15.00
CA ASN A 93 24.27 -54.61 13.67
C ASN A 93 23.21 -55.45 12.94
N LEU A 94 22.40 -54.81 12.09
CA LEU A 94 21.46 -55.48 11.19
C LEU A 94 21.77 -55.08 9.74
N PHE A 95 22.17 -56.03 8.91
CA PHE A 95 22.47 -55.80 7.50
C PHE A 95 21.48 -56.57 6.62
N ILE A 96 20.65 -55.84 5.89
CA ILE A 96 19.76 -56.40 4.88
C ILE A 96 20.53 -56.38 3.56
N LEU A 97 20.89 -57.56 3.08
CA LEU A 97 21.71 -57.71 1.89
C LEU A 97 20.94 -57.33 0.62
N GLN A 98 21.66 -57.27 -0.49
CA GLN A 98 21.13 -56.82 -1.76
C GLN A 98 19.95 -57.69 -2.23
N GLY A 99 18.86 -57.05 -2.61
CA GLY A 99 17.66 -57.71 -3.14
C GLY A 99 16.76 -58.39 -2.10
N VAL A 100 17.08 -58.29 -0.80
CA VAL A 100 16.30 -58.91 0.26
C VAL A 100 15.05 -58.10 0.58
N LEU A 101 13.91 -58.79 0.70
CA LEU A 101 12.60 -58.22 1.03
C LEU A 101 12.16 -58.65 2.44
N LEU A 102 11.91 -57.67 3.31
CA LEU A 102 11.15 -57.86 4.54
C LEU A 102 9.75 -57.29 4.33
N SER A 103 8.72 -58.13 4.33
CA SER A 103 7.36 -57.69 4.05
C SER A 103 6.37 -58.06 5.15
N CYS A 104 5.49 -57.14 5.50
CA CYS A 104 4.24 -57.39 6.20
C CYS A 104 3.13 -56.59 5.50
N GLN A 105 2.50 -57.20 4.49
CA GLN A 105 1.55 -56.50 3.60
C GLN A 105 0.13 -56.39 4.18
N VAL A 106 -0.07 -56.75 5.45
CA VAL A 106 -1.35 -56.55 6.13
C VAL A 106 -1.48 -55.05 6.46
N PRO A 107 -2.59 -54.37 6.08
CA PRO A 107 -2.83 -52.99 6.48
C PRO A 107 -2.67 -52.81 7.99
N SER A 108 -2.04 -51.72 8.41
CA SER A 108 -1.67 -51.45 9.82
C SER A 108 -0.55 -52.32 10.43
N CYS A 109 -0.03 -53.33 9.73
CA CYS A 109 1.05 -54.16 10.28
C CYS A 109 2.33 -53.35 10.53
N SER A 110 2.96 -53.58 11.67
CA SER A 110 4.15 -52.85 12.13
C SER A 110 5.42 -53.69 12.07
N ILE A 111 6.49 -53.10 11.54
CA ILE A 111 7.86 -53.60 11.64
C ILE A 111 8.65 -52.59 12.49
N THR A 112 9.02 -53.03 13.69
CA THR A 112 9.78 -52.23 14.65
C THR A 112 11.19 -52.79 14.78
N ILE A 113 12.20 -51.95 14.52
CA ILE A 113 13.62 -52.30 14.55
C ILE A 113 14.30 -51.41 15.58
N ASN A 114 14.88 -51.98 16.62
CA ASN A 114 15.61 -51.27 17.66
C ASN A 114 17.02 -51.85 17.80
N ILE A 115 18.00 -51.17 17.19
CA ILE A 115 19.38 -51.66 17.07
C ILE A 115 20.34 -50.58 17.57
N THR A 116 21.16 -50.84 18.58
CA THR A 116 22.09 -49.80 19.08
C THR A 116 23.28 -49.56 18.15
N GLY A 117 23.66 -50.52 17.30
CA GLY A 117 24.73 -50.39 16.32
C GLY A 117 24.27 -49.88 14.95
N ASN A 118 24.73 -50.52 13.87
CA ASN A 118 24.51 -50.06 12.50
C ASN A 118 23.40 -50.85 11.79
N LEU A 119 22.41 -50.14 11.24
CA LEU A 119 21.44 -50.66 10.28
C LEU A 119 21.92 -50.34 8.86
N LYS A 120 22.02 -51.35 7.98
CA LYS A 120 22.34 -51.12 6.56
C LYS A 120 21.35 -51.79 5.64
N LEU A 121 20.75 -51.00 4.75
CA LEU A 121 20.00 -51.47 3.60
C LEU A 121 20.90 -51.39 2.37
N LYS A 122 21.30 -52.54 1.82
CA LYS A 122 22.06 -52.57 0.56
C LYS A 122 21.16 -52.25 -0.64
N ALA A 123 21.77 -52.06 -1.80
CA ALA A 123 21.04 -51.78 -3.05
C ALA A 123 19.91 -52.81 -3.28
N ASN A 124 18.74 -52.35 -3.73
CA ASN A 124 17.54 -53.17 -3.97
C ASN A 124 16.96 -53.90 -2.74
N ALA A 125 17.46 -53.66 -1.53
CA ALA A 125 16.82 -54.15 -0.30
C ALA A 125 15.50 -53.40 -0.06
N ARG A 126 14.46 -54.12 0.41
CA ARG A 126 13.10 -53.56 0.56
C ARG A 126 12.49 -53.90 1.91
N ILE A 127 11.89 -52.90 2.55
CA ILE A 127 11.01 -53.08 3.72
C ILE A 127 9.61 -52.62 3.34
N LEU A 128 8.62 -53.51 3.44
CA LEU A 128 7.21 -53.24 3.19
C LEU A 128 6.38 -53.47 4.45
N ALA A 129 5.66 -52.47 4.93
CA ALA A 129 4.77 -52.60 6.08
C ALA A 129 3.72 -51.46 6.10
N GLY A 130 2.72 -51.54 6.98
CA GLY A 130 1.85 -50.39 7.26
C GLY A 130 2.54 -49.35 8.15
N THR A 131 3.32 -49.81 9.13
CA THR A 131 4.16 -48.97 10.01
C THR A 131 5.59 -49.49 10.01
N VAL A 132 6.56 -48.60 9.82
CA VAL A 132 7.98 -48.89 9.98
C VAL A 132 8.54 -47.96 11.05
N TYR A 133 9.03 -48.53 12.14
CA TYR A 133 9.62 -47.80 13.26
C TYR A 133 11.06 -48.28 13.46
N ILE A 134 12.04 -47.41 13.26
CA ILE A 134 13.46 -47.76 13.30
C ILE A 134 14.17 -46.85 14.29
N VAL A 135 14.84 -47.47 15.26
CA VAL A 135 15.81 -46.84 16.15
C VAL A 135 17.17 -47.47 15.86
N ALA A 136 18.15 -46.67 15.47
CA ALA A 136 19.48 -47.13 15.09
C ALA A 136 20.60 -46.25 15.67
N GLY A 137 21.78 -46.82 15.92
CA GLY A 137 23.00 -46.04 16.17
C GLY A 137 23.40 -45.23 14.93
N ASN A 138 23.63 -45.95 13.82
CA ASN A 138 23.77 -45.38 12.48
C ASN A 138 22.87 -46.13 11.49
N ALA A 139 22.38 -45.43 10.47
CA ALA A 139 21.60 -46.03 9.40
C ALA A 139 22.20 -45.65 8.04
N SER A 140 22.47 -46.64 7.19
CA SER A 140 22.88 -46.40 5.80
C SER A 140 21.95 -47.08 4.81
N PHE A 141 21.22 -46.28 4.06
CA PHE A 141 20.32 -46.72 3.00
C PHE A 141 21.00 -46.42 1.66
N ILE A 142 21.59 -47.46 1.07
CA ILE A 142 22.30 -47.35 -0.21
C ILE A 142 21.31 -47.05 -1.34
N SER A 143 21.75 -46.36 -2.38
CA SER A 143 20.95 -46.10 -3.58
C SER A 143 20.25 -47.37 -4.10
N GLY A 144 18.95 -47.24 -4.39
CA GLY A 144 18.06 -48.34 -4.78
C GLY A 144 17.45 -49.14 -3.62
N SER A 145 17.80 -48.87 -2.36
CA SER A 145 17.06 -49.40 -1.22
C SER A 145 15.72 -48.68 -1.01
N LEU A 146 14.71 -49.39 -0.51
CA LEU A 146 13.34 -48.90 -0.42
C LEU A 146 12.68 -49.26 0.92
N ILE A 147 12.14 -48.27 1.61
CA ILE A 147 11.13 -48.47 2.66
C ILE A 147 9.81 -47.94 2.10
N ASN A 148 8.82 -48.82 1.95
CA ASN A 148 7.56 -48.47 1.32
C ASN A 148 6.38 -48.90 2.19
N VAL A 149 5.61 -47.90 2.60
CA VAL A 149 4.37 -48.02 3.37
C VAL A 149 3.17 -47.42 2.60
N THR A 150 3.29 -47.30 1.27
CA THR A 150 2.28 -46.71 0.37
C THR A 150 0.99 -47.53 0.35
N GLY A 151 -0.15 -46.89 0.59
CA GLY A 151 -1.47 -47.55 0.55
C GLY A 151 -1.69 -48.66 1.60
N LEU A 152 -0.84 -48.74 2.63
CA LEU A 152 -0.90 -49.75 3.70
C LEU A 152 -1.34 -49.17 5.05
N ALA A 153 -2.00 -48.01 5.05
CA ALA A 153 -2.57 -47.41 6.25
C ALA A 153 -3.54 -48.35 6.98
N GLY A 154 -3.52 -48.28 8.31
CA GLY A 154 -4.64 -48.73 9.13
C GLY A 154 -5.75 -47.68 9.17
N ASP A 155 -6.70 -47.85 10.09
CA ASP A 155 -7.75 -46.84 10.30
C ASP A 155 -7.13 -45.53 10.79
N PRO A 156 -7.58 -44.37 10.26
CA PRO A 156 -7.17 -43.08 10.78
C PRO A 156 -7.76 -42.86 12.19
N PRO A 157 -7.30 -41.84 12.96
CA PRO A 157 -7.82 -41.57 14.29
C PRO A 157 -9.35 -41.49 14.32
N GLU A 158 -10.00 -42.08 15.33
CA GLU A 158 -11.47 -42.28 15.39
C GLU A 158 -12.30 -40.98 15.25
N GLN A 159 -11.73 -39.83 15.62
CA GLN A 159 -12.38 -38.51 15.53
C GLN A 159 -12.05 -37.75 14.23
N SER A 160 -11.29 -38.34 13.31
CA SER A 160 -10.87 -37.67 12.08
C SER A 160 -11.98 -37.65 11.02
N THR A 161 -12.09 -36.54 10.30
CA THR A 161 -12.94 -36.37 9.12
C THR A 161 -12.16 -36.56 7.82
N GLY A 162 -11.01 -37.25 7.89
CA GLY A 162 -10.11 -37.47 6.78
C GLY A 162 -10.63 -38.45 5.71
N THR A 163 -11.57 -39.32 6.04
CA THR A 163 -12.28 -40.15 5.06
C THR A 163 -13.62 -39.47 4.72
N PRO A 164 -13.88 -39.09 3.45
CA PRO A 164 -15.15 -38.49 3.05
C PRO A 164 -16.34 -39.41 3.35
N LYS A 165 -17.42 -38.87 3.92
CA LYS A 165 -18.64 -39.64 4.22
C LYS A 165 -19.54 -39.85 2.99
N ASP A 166 -19.50 -38.90 2.06
CA ASP A 166 -20.35 -38.92 0.88
C ASP A 166 -19.77 -39.82 -0.21
N TYR A 167 -20.60 -40.72 -0.74
CA TYR A 167 -20.24 -41.66 -1.82
C TYR A 167 -20.16 -40.97 -3.19
N GLN A 168 -19.36 -39.90 -3.28
CA GLN A 168 -19.17 -39.08 -4.48
C GLN A 168 -17.75 -39.23 -5.05
N GLY A 169 -16.96 -40.20 -4.56
CA GLY A 169 -15.60 -40.40 -5.04
C GLY A 169 -14.58 -39.38 -4.52
N GLY A 170 -14.84 -38.72 -3.39
CA GLY A 170 -13.93 -37.74 -2.78
C GLY A 170 -12.59 -38.34 -2.37
N GLY A 171 -11.50 -37.56 -2.48
CA GLY A 171 -10.16 -37.97 -2.05
C GLY A 171 -10.03 -37.97 -0.53
N GLY A 172 -9.16 -38.82 0.02
CA GLY A 172 -8.83 -38.80 1.45
C GLY A 172 -8.05 -37.54 1.84
N GLY A 173 -8.19 -37.07 3.08
CA GLY A 173 -7.42 -35.95 3.65
C GLY A 173 -6.43 -36.42 4.72
N HIS A 174 -5.35 -35.66 4.97
CA HIS A 174 -4.46 -35.86 6.12
C HIS A 174 -3.63 -34.59 6.41
N GLY A 175 -2.51 -34.38 5.70
CA GLY A 175 -1.72 -33.16 5.78
C GLY A 175 -2.37 -32.01 4.99
N GLY A 176 -2.82 -32.33 3.79
CA GLY A 176 -3.73 -31.52 2.97
C GLY A 176 -5.13 -32.12 2.89
N ARG A 177 -6.12 -31.30 2.52
CA ARG A 177 -7.47 -31.78 2.21
C ARG A 177 -7.46 -32.61 0.92
N GLY A 178 -8.34 -33.62 0.88
CA GLY A 178 -8.61 -34.35 -0.35
C GLY A 178 -9.46 -33.53 -1.31
N ALA A 179 -9.27 -33.71 -2.62
CA ALA A 179 -10.09 -33.06 -3.63
C ALA A 179 -11.52 -33.60 -3.64
N SER A 180 -12.43 -32.81 -4.20
CA SER A 180 -13.80 -33.21 -4.51
C SER A 180 -14.20 -32.67 -5.87
N CYS A 181 -14.86 -33.50 -6.68
CA CYS A 181 -15.30 -33.16 -8.04
C CYS A 181 -16.81 -32.91 -8.11
N VAL A 182 -17.43 -32.48 -7.01
CA VAL A 182 -18.88 -32.25 -6.96
C VAL A 182 -19.26 -31.08 -7.87
N MET A 183 -20.17 -31.35 -8.81
CA MET A 183 -20.67 -30.41 -9.83
C MET A 183 -21.96 -29.70 -9.38
N ASP A 184 -22.08 -29.33 -8.10
CA ASP A 184 -23.22 -28.52 -7.65
C ASP A 184 -22.93 -27.06 -7.99
N ASN A 185 -23.53 -26.57 -9.08
CA ASN A 185 -23.37 -25.19 -9.57
C ASN A 185 -23.79 -24.11 -8.56
N LYS A 186 -24.37 -24.48 -7.41
CA LYS A 186 -24.72 -23.55 -6.32
C LYS A 186 -23.61 -23.34 -5.29
N LYS A 187 -22.59 -24.21 -5.25
CA LYS A 187 -21.48 -24.12 -4.28
C LYS A 187 -20.22 -23.64 -4.97
N LEU A 188 -19.42 -22.82 -4.28
CA LEU A 188 -18.10 -22.43 -4.79
C LEU A 188 -17.15 -23.64 -4.71
N PRO A 189 -16.23 -23.82 -5.68
CA PRO A 189 -15.26 -24.91 -5.65
C PRO A 189 -14.42 -24.97 -4.37
N GLU A 190 -14.13 -23.81 -3.75
CA GLU A 190 -13.36 -23.69 -2.51
C GLU A 190 -14.13 -24.15 -1.26
N ASP A 191 -15.48 -24.21 -1.32
CA ASP A 191 -16.34 -24.67 -0.22
C ASP A 191 -16.54 -26.19 -0.22
N VAL A 192 -15.98 -26.91 -1.20
CA VAL A 192 -16.21 -28.34 -1.37
C VAL A 192 -14.89 -29.10 -1.40
N TRP A 193 -14.69 -29.93 -0.38
CA TRP A 193 -13.52 -30.80 -0.26
C TRP A 193 -13.94 -32.25 -0.02
N GLY A 194 -12.99 -33.17 -0.18
CA GLY A 194 -13.15 -34.58 0.16
C GLY A 194 -12.94 -34.79 1.65
N GLY A 195 -11.80 -35.39 2.01
CA GLY A 195 -11.41 -35.59 3.40
C GLY A 195 -10.74 -34.36 4.01
N ASP A 196 -10.97 -34.10 5.29
CA ASP A 196 -10.33 -32.99 6.00
C ASP A 196 -8.92 -33.33 6.52
N THR A 197 -8.18 -32.30 6.90
CA THR A 197 -6.87 -32.45 7.55
C THR A 197 -7.00 -32.85 9.02
N TYR A 198 -5.99 -33.52 9.57
CA TYR A 198 -5.91 -33.85 11.00
C TYR A 198 -4.46 -33.95 11.46
N SER A 199 -4.25 -34.21 12.75
CA SER A 199 -2.92 -34.35 13.37
C SER A 199 -2.02 -33.12 13.24
N TRP A 200 -2.60 -31.92 13.22
CA TRP A 200 -1.85 -30.65 13.24
C TRP A 200 -0.97 -30.50 14.49
N LYS A 201 -1.47 -30.91 15.67
CA LYS A 201 -0.73 -30.84 16.94
C LYS A 201 0.58 -31.65 16.95
N SER A 202 0.72 -32.62 16.04
CA SER A 202 1.92 -33.42 15.88
C SER A 202 2.70 -33.06 14.61
N LEU A 203 2.61 -31.81 14.12
CA LEU A 203 3.33 -31.35 12.92
C LEU A 203 4.84 -31.57 13.05
N GLU A 204 5.41 -31.32 14.23
CA GLU A 204 6.85 -31.47 14.48
C GLU A 204 7.29 -32.94 14.52
N GLN A 205 6.41 -33.83 14.96
CA GLN A 205 6.68 -35.27 15.10
C GLN A 205 5.47 -36.08 14.57
N PRO A 206 5.24 -36.07 13.24
CA PRO A 206 4.04 -36.67 12.65
C PRO A 206 4.12 -38.20 12.72
N PHE A 207 3.07 -38.82 13.24
CA PHE A 207 2.98 -40.28 13.37
C PHE A 207 1.55 -40.81 13.24
N SER A 208 0.84 -40.32 12.22
CA SER A 208 -0.54 -40.72 11.92
C SER A 208 -0.64 -41.42 10.56
N TYR A 209 -1.55 -42.39 10.45
CA TYR A 209 -1.90 -42.97 9.16
C TYR A 209 -2.62 -41.96 8.28
N GLY A 210 -2.43 -42.05 6.97
CA GLY A 210 -3.28 -41.39 5.99
C GLY A 210 -4.67 -42.03 5.96
N SER A 211 -5.64 -41.27 5.48
CA SER A 211 -7.02 -41.69 5.33
C SER A 211 -7.29 -42.25 3.94
N LYS A 212 -8.28 -43.13 3.87
CA LYS A 212 -8.74 -43.73 2.62
C LYS A 212 -9.62 -42.73 1.83
N GLY A 213 -9.55 -42.78 0.49
CA GLY A 213 -10.51 -42.09 -0.38
C GLY A 213 -11.86 -42.80 -0.43
N GLN A 214 -12.92 -42.09 -0.80
CA GLN A 214 -14.27 -42.65 -0.81
C GLN A 214 -14.64 -43.21 -2.19
N SER A 215 -15.52 -44.22 -2.23
CA SER A 215 -16.07 -44.78 -3.47
C SER A 215 -17.17 -43.88 -4.05
N THR A 216 -17.44 -44.00 -5.36
CA THR A 216 -18.61 -43.34 -5.99
C THR A 216 -19.92 -44.08 -5.72
N ASN A 217 -19.86 -45.32 -5.21
CA ASN A 217 -21.03 -46.15 -4.88
C ASN A 217 -20.89 -46.75 -3.47
N LYS A 218 -22.03 -47.01 -2.82
CA LYS A 218 -22.07 -47.56 -1.45
C LYS A 218 -21.76 -49.07 -1.37
N GLU A 219 -22.04 -49.81 -2.44
CA GLU A 219 -21.96 -51.28 -2.45
C GLU A 219 -20.52 -51.78 -2.64
N ASP A 220 -19.70 -51.02 -3.37
CA ASP A 220 -18.33 -51.39 -3.74
C ASP A 220 -17.31 -50.44 -3.11
N ASN A 221 -16.18 -51.00 -2.69
CA ASN A 221 -15.05 -50.22 -2.19
C ASN A 221 -13.99 -50.00 -3.27
N TYR A 222 -14.09 -48.89 -4.01
CA TYR A 222 -13.09 -48.48 -5.02
C TYR A 222 -12.10 -47.42 -4.53
N GLY A 223 -12.20 -47.00 -3.26
CA GLY A 223 -11.37 -45.93 -2.70
C GLY A 223 -9.94 -46.37 -2.45
N GLY A 224 -8.98 -45.50 -2.77
CA GLY A 224 -7.57 -45.73 -2.51
C GLY A 224 -7.27 -45.72 -1.02
N ASN A 225 -6.45 -46.67 -0.54
CA ASN A 225 -6.06 -46.72 0.87
C ASN A 225 -5.10 -45.57 1.23
N GLY A 226 -5.09 -45.12 2.49
CA GLY A 226 -4.15 -44.11 2.95
C GLY A 226 -2.70 -44.59 3.01
N GLY A 227 -1.76 -43.65 3.10
CA GLY A 227 -0.34 -43.92 3.33
C GLY A 227 -0.01 -44.32 4.77
N GLY A 228 0.99 -45.18 4.93
CA GLY A 228 1.44 -45.70 6.22
C GLY A 228 2.27 -44.71 7.06
N LYS A 229 3.00 -45.24 8.05
CA LYS A 229 3.85 -44.43 8.96
C LYS A 229 5.30 -44.87 8.89
N ILE A 230 6.22 -43.92 8.79
CA ILE A 230 7.67 -44.15 8.90
C ILE A 230 8.22 -43.29 10.05
N TRP A 231 8.87 -43.92 11.01
CA TRP A 231 9.59 -43.24 12.09
C TRP A 231 11.04 -43.71 12.08
N LEU A 232 11.98 -42.80 11.86
CA LEU A 232 13.41 -43.07 11.86
C LEU A 232 14.08 -42.22 12.96
N ASP A 233 14.62 -42.88 13.98
CA ASP A 233 15.42 -42.25 15.03
C ASP A 233 16.85 -42.80 14.97
N VAL A 234 17.78 -42.00 14.46
CA VAL A 234 19.17 -42.41 14.20
C VAL A 234 20.12 -41.56 15.03
N ASN A 235 20.80 -42.16 16.00
CA ASN A 235 21.56 -41.43 17.02
C ASN A 235 22.71 -40.55 16.46
N ASP A 236 23.45 -41.01 15.45
CA ASP A 236 24.61 -40.29 14.91
C ASP A 236 24.48 -39.91 13.43
N VAL A 237 24.61 -40.87 12.48
CA VAL A 237 24.61 -40.58 11.04
C VAL A 237 23.54 -41.38 10.30
N PHE A 238 22.71 -40.65 9.56
CA PHE A 238 21.78 -41.20 8.58
C PHE A 238 22.27 -40.93 7.14
N ASP A 239 22.62 -41.98 6.41
CA ASP A 239 22.89 -41.93 4.97
C ASP A 239 21.60 -42.28 4.21
N ALA A 240 20.98 -41.25 3.65
CA ALA A 240 19.66 -41.21 3.06
C ALA A 240 19.71 -41.32 1.53
N CYS A 241 20.59 -42.14 0.95
CA CYS A 241 20.62 -42.36 -0.51
C CYS A 241 19.46 -43.25 -1.04
N GLY A 242 18.72 -43.91 -0.15
CA GLY A 242 17.57 -44.76 -0.47
C GLY A 242 16.27 -43.99 -0.72
N THR A 243 15.16 -44.70 -0.79
CA THR A 243 13.82 -44.12 -0.98
C THR A 243 12.89 -44.48 0.17
N LEU A 244 12.20 -43.48 0.72
CA LEU A 244 11.16 -43.62 1.76
C LEU A 244 9.82 -43.20 1.17
N LEU A 245 8.85 -44.12 1.10
CA LEU A 245 7.51 -43.85 0.53
C LEU A 245 6.43 -44.12 1.56
N ALA A 246 5.62 -43.10 1.84
CA ALA A 246 4.40 -43.17 2.63
C ALA A 246 3.22 -42.58 1.84
N ASP A 247 3.19 -42.83 0.53
CA ASP A 247 2.20 -42.23 -0.37
C ASP A 247 0.80 -42.85 -0.19
N GLY A 248 -0.23 -42.12 -0.59
CA GLY A 248 -1.58 -42.64 -0.70
C GLY A 248 -1.71 -43.66 -1.84
N GLY A 249 -2.61 -44.62 -1.70
CA GLY A 249 -2.96 -45.56 -2.75
C GLY A 249 -3.78 -44.89 -3.85
N ASP A 250 -3.44 -45.20 -5.10
CA ASP A 250 -4.21 -44.76 -6.27
C ASP A 250 -5.57 -45.49 -6.35
N ALA A 251 -6.56 -44.79 -6.87
CA ALA A 251 -7.88 -45.30 -7.22
C ALA A 251 -8.17 -45.03 -8.70
N GLY A 252 -9.18 -45.73 -9.25
CA GLY A 252 -9.64 -45.49 -10.62
C GLY A 252 -10.66 -44.36 -10.70
N ILE A 253 -11.38 -44.30 -11.81
CA ILE A 253 -12.50 -43.34 -12.02
C ILE A 253 -13.71 -43.57 -11.09
N LYS A 254 -13.73 -44.67 -10.32
CA LYS A 254 -14.85 -45.06 -9.44
C LYS A 254 -14.57 -44.83 -7.95
N GLY A 255 -13.43 -44.26 -7.59
CA GLY A 255 -13.09 -43.97 -6.20
C GLY A 255 -12.04 -42.87 -6.09
N GLY A 256 -12.04 -42.15 -4.98
CA GLY A 256 -11.03 -41.14 -4.68
C GLY A 256 -9.71 -41.76 -4.25
N GLY A 257 -8.62 -41.05 -4.51
CA GLY A 257 -7.28 -41.46 -4.07
C GLY A 257 -7.13 -41.36 -2.54
N GLY A 258 -6.29 -42.21 -1.96
CA GLY A 258 -5.95 -42.14 -0.53
C GLY A 258 -5.02 -40.96 -0.23
N SER A 259 -5.05 -40.43 1.00
CA SER A 259 -4.10 -39.39 1.40
C SER A 259 -2.72 -39.95 1.76
N GLY A 260 -1.70 -39.10 1.67
CA GLY A 260 -0.35 -39.41 2.13
C GLY A 260 -0.29 -39.64 3.65
N GLY A 261 0.66 -40.46 4.09
CA GLY A 261 0.88 -40.85 5.47
C GLY A 261 1.75 -39.88 6.26
N SER A 262 2.52 -40.43 7.21
CA SER A 262 3.46 -39.65 8.04
C SER A 262 4.89 -40.17 7.93
N ILE A 263 5.87 -39.28 7.81
CA ILE A 263 7.29 -39.60 7.90
C ILE A 263 7.95 -38.67 8.93
N TYR A 264 8.60 -39.23 9.93
CA TYR A 264 9.43 -38.49 10.88
C TYR A 264 10.86 -39.03 10.88
N ILE A 265 11.83 -38.14 10.75
CA ILE A 265 13.27 -38.47 10.70
C ILE A 265 14.01 -37.63 11.73
N LYS A 266 14.74 -38.28 12.63
CA LYS A 266 15.58 -37.65 13.63
C LYS A 266 17.02 -38.15 13.51
N SER A 267 17.99 -37.25 13.40
CA SER A 267 19.42 -37.60 13.45
C SER A 267 20.32 -36.42 13.74
N LYS A 268 21.58 -36.64 14.17
CA LYS A 268 22.55 -35.53 14.26
C LYS A 268 23.04 -35.09 12.89
N LYS A 269 23.27 -36.04 11.98
CA LYS A 269 23.78 -35.77 10.63
C LYS A 269 23.05 -36.58 9.57
N MET A 270 22.57 -35.92 8.52
CA MET A 270 21.97 -36.54 7.35
C MET A 270 22.80 -36.23 6.10
N ILE A 271 23.19 -37.28 5.37
CA ILE A 271 23.93 -37.20 4.10
C ILE A 271 23.19 -38.00 3.02
N GLY A 272 23.43 -37.69 1.75
CA GLY A 272 22.81 -38.38 0.62
C GLY A 272 21.62 -37.62 0.03
N GLY A 273 21.29 -37.94 -1.22
CA GLY A 273 20.26 -37.28 -2.03
C GLY A 273 19.12 -38.21 -2.45
N GLY A 274 18.62 -39.01 -1.51
CA GLY A 274 17.49 -39.92 -1.78
C GLY A 274 16.15 -39.20 -1.85
N LYS A 275 15.10 -39.98 -2.10
CA LYS A 275 13.72 -39.49 -2.25
C LYS A 275 12.88 -39.84 -1.02
N ILE A 276 12.18 -38.84 -0.47
CA ILE A 276 11.27 -38.98 0.66
C ILE A 276 9.90 -38.46 0.23
N SER A 277 8.88 -39.33 0.25
CA SER A 277 7.57 -39.04 -0.34
C SER A 277 6.42 -39.43 0.60
N ALA A 278 5.49 -38.51 0.80
CA ALA A 278 4.21 -38.74 1.45
C ALA A 278 3.09 -38.06 0.64
N SER A 279 3.09 -38.26 -0.67
CA SER A 279 2.15 -37.64 -1.61
C SER A 279 0.79 -38.33 -1.58
N GLY A 280 -0.26 -37.59 -1.96
CA GLY A 280 -1.60 -38.16 -2.14
C GLY A 280 -1.70 -39.07 -3.37
N GLY A 281 -2.56 -40.08 -3.30
CA GLY A 281 -2.88 -40.97 -4.41
C GLY A 281 -3.81 -40.31 -5.44
N ASN A 282 -3.68 -40.72 -6.69
CA ASN A 282 -4.56 -40.29 -7.78
C ASN A 282 -5.91 -41.01 -7.70
N GLY A 283 -6.98 -40.41 -8.20
CA GLY A 283 -8.30 -41.04 -8.20
C GLY A 283 -9.34 -40.23 -8.94
N PHE A 284 -10.62 -40.60 -8.83
CA PHE A 284 -11.72 -39.77 -9.31
C PHE A 284 -11.56 -38.33 -8.81
N ALA A 285 -11.38 -38.17 -7.50
CA ALA A 285 -10.73 -37.01 -6.90
C ALA A 285 -9.42 -37.44 -6.22
N GLY A 286 -8.39 -36.59 -6.33
CA GLY A 286 -7.06 -36.84 -5.78
C GLY A 286 -7.03 -36.75 -4.25
N GLY A 287 -6.25 -37.62 -3.61
CA GLY A 287 -6.01 -37.58 -2.17
C GLY A 287 -5.11 -36.40 -1.77
N GLY A 288 -5.26 -35.90 -0.56
CA GLY A 288 -4.40 -34.85 0.00
C GLY A 288 -3.01 -35.37 0.34
N GLY A 289 -2.02 -34.48 0.34
CA GLY A 289 -0.66 -34.80 0.77
C GLY A 289 -0.57 -35.14 2.27
N GLY A 290 0.49 -35.84 2.65
CA GLY A 290 0.77 -36.28 4.01
C GLY A 290 1.58 -35.27 4.83
N ARG A 291 2.24 -35.76 5.89
CA ARG A 291 3.11 -34.93 6.75
C ARG A 291 4.51 -35.52 6.82
N VAL A 292 5.51 -34.72 6.55
CA VAL A 292 6.92 -35.09 6.68
C VAL A 292 7.59 -34.12 7.64
N SER A 293 8.31 -34.62 8.64
CA SER A 293 9.14 -33.78 9.51
C SER A 293 10.54 -34.34 9.63
N VAL A 294 11.52 -33.45 9.62
CA VAL A 294 12.94 -33.77 9.75
C VAL A 294 13.54 -32.95 10.88
N GLU A 295 14.11 -33.63 11.86
CA GLU A 295 14.85 -33.07 12.99
C GLU A 295 16.32 -33.47 12.84
N VAL A 296 17.04 -32.73 12.00
CA VAL A 296 18.46 -32.98 11.70
C VAL A 296 19.31 -31.74 11.88
N PHE A 297 20.33 -31.82 12.74
CA PHE A 297 21.20 -30.67 13.05
C PHE A 297 22.14 -30.31 11.90
N SER A 298 22.74 -31.30 11.23
CA SER A 298 23.64 -31.10 10.09
C SER A 298 23.12 -31.87 8.88
N ARG A 299 22.53 -31.16 7.92
CA ARG A 299 21.97 -31.74 6.68
C ARG A 299 22.68 -31.18 5.44
N HIS A 300 22.96 -32.05 4.47
CA HIS A 300 23.26 -31.63 3.09
C HIS A 300 21.93 -31.59 2.30
N ASP A 301 21.72 -30.53 1.51
CA ASP A 301 20.41 -30.21 0.90
C ASP A 301 20.10 -30.98 -0.39
N ASP A 302 20.63 -32.20 -0.54
CA ASP A 302 20.52 -32.99 -1.77
C ASP A 302 19.27 -33.90 -1.83
N SER A 303 18.56 -34.09 -0.71
CA SER A 303 17.39 -34.98 -0.64
C SER A 303 16.11 -34.31 -1.15
N GLU A 304 15.33 -35.02 -1.94
CA GLU A 304 14.06 -34.53 -2.50
C GLU A 304 12.87 -34.93 -1.60
N PHE A 305 12.03 -33.96 -1.26
CA PHE A 305 10.84 -34.14 -0.43
C PHE A 305 9.58 -33.90 -1.26
N PHE A 306 8.69 -34.89 -1.29
CA PHE A 306 7.40 -34.82 -2.00
C PHE A 306 6.25 -34.95 -1.01
N VAL A 307 5.44 -33.90 -0.91
CA VAL A 307 4.25 -33.86 -0.06
C VAL A 307 3.03 -33.34 -0.82
N HIS A 308 3.04 -33.35 -2.15
CA HIS A 308 1.95 -32.82 -2.96
C HIS A 308 0.69 -33.70 -2.92
N GLY A 309 -0.46 -33.15 -3.30
CA GLY A 309 -1.68 -33.94 -3.48
C GLY A 309 -1.66 -34.83 -4.72
N GLY A 310 -2.63 -35.74 -4.81
CA GLY A 310 -2.82 -36.62 -5.97
C GLY A 310 -3.63 -35.94 -7.08
N ARG A 311 -3.52 -36.43 -8.31
CA ARG A 311 -4.28 -35.93 -9.46
C ARG A 311 -5.72 -36.44 -9.43
N SER A 312 -6.64 -35.58 -9.87
CA SER A 312 -8.06 -35.90 -10.02
C SER A 312 -8.38 -36.24 -11.47
N PHE A 313 -9.08 -37.36 -11.70
CA PHE A 313 -9.57 -37.75 -13.03
C PHE A 313 -10.94 -37.14 -13.36
N GLY A 314 -11.78 -36.92 -12.36
CA GLY A 314 -13.11 -36.32 -12.53
C GLY A 314 -13.07 -34.80 -12.70
N CYS A 315 -12.07 -34.15 -12.12
CA CYS A 315 -11.87 -32.70 -12.17
C CYS A 315 -10.37 -32.37 -12.34
N PRO A 316 -9.84 -32.38 -13.59
CA PRO A 316 -8.40 -32.30 -13.85
C PRO A 316 -7.68 -31.06 -13.28
N THR A 317 -8.42 -29.96 -13.05
CA THR A 317 -7.89 -28.71 -12.49
C THR A 317 -7.86 -28.68 -10.97
N ASN A 318 -8.51 -29.63 -10.28
CA ASN A 318 -8.61 -29.67 -8.82
C ASN A 318 -7.94 -30.94 -8.27
N ALA A 319 -6.60 -30.94 -8.22
CA ALA A 319 -5.84 -31.97 -7.52
C ALA A 319 -6.05 -31.88 -6.00
N GLY A 320 -5.65 -32.90 -5.24
CA GLY A 320 -5.63 -32.81 -3.78
C GLY A 320 -4.71 -31.67 -3.29
N ALA A 321 -4.98 -31.15 -2.11
CA ALA A 321 -4.14 -30.12 -1.51
C ALA A 321 -2.77 -30.71 -1.13
N ALA A 322 -1.75 -29.85 -1.10
CA ALA A 322 -0.44 -30.21 -0.60
C ALA A 322 -0.50 -30.58 0.89
N GLY A 323 0.40 -31.46 1.28
CA GLY A 323 0.72 -31.79 2.65
C GLY A 323 1.69 -30.77 3.24
N THR A 324 2.33 -31.17 4.34
CA THR A 324 3.28 -30.31 5.06
C THR A 324 4.64 -30.97 5.16
N PHE A 325 5.69 -30.21 4.85
CA PHE A 325 7.06 -30.57 5.17
C PHE A 325 7.61 -29.59 6.22
N TYR A 326 7.98 -30.11 7.39
CA TYR A 326 8.52 -29.33 8.49
C TYR A 326 9.98 -29.68 8.76
N ASP A 327 10.84 -28.67 8.83
CA ASP A 327 12.24 -28.79 9.16
C ASP A 327 12.47 -28.20 10.55
N ALA A 328 12.61 -29.07 11.55
CA ALA A 328 12.46 -28.72 12.97
C ALA A 328 13.63 -27.89 13.52
N VAL A 329 14.85 -28.07 12.98
CA VAL A 329 16.04 -27.33 13.42
C VAL A 329 16.02 -25.86 12.99
N PRO A 330 15.84 -25.53 11.69
CA PRO A 330 15.62 -24.15 11.26
C PRO A 330 14.20 -23.65 11.57
N ARG A 331 13.28 -24.52 12.02
CA ARG A 331 11.85 -24.20 12.28
C ARG A 331 11.17 -23.64 11.02
N ARG A 332 11.28 -24.38 9.92
CA ARG A 332 10.78 -23.97 8.59
C ARG A 332 9.63 -24.87 8.15
N LEU A 333 8.51 -24.28 7.75
CA LEU A 333 7.38 -24.98 7.13
C LEU A 333 7.37 -24.75 5.61
N ILE A 334 7.23 -25.84 4.84
CA ILE A 334 7.12 -25.80 3.38
C ILE A 334 5.82 -26.51 2.97
N VAL A 335 5.01 -25.81 2.17
CA VAL A 335 3.81 -26.33 1.52
C VAL A 335 4.00 -26.18 0.01
N ASN A 336 4.19 -27.29 -0.68
CA ASN A 336 4.52 -27.32 -2.11
C ASN A 336 3.64 -28.36 -2.81
N ASN A 337 2.86 -27.92 -3.81
CA ASN A 337 1.97 -28.81 -4.56
C ASN A 337 2.55 -29.27 -5.91
N HIS A 338 3.83 -29.00 -6.15
CA HIS A 338 4.59 -29.47 -7.31
C HIS A 338 3.91 -29.15 -8.65
N ASN A 339 3.39 -27.92 -8.76
CA ASN A 339 2.73 -27.37 -9.94
C ASN A 339 1.40 -28.08 -10.29
N LEU A 340 0.81 -28.78 -9.33
CA LEU A 340 -0.55 -29.31 -9.42
C LEU A 340 -1.54 -28.22 -8.99
N SER A 341 -2.40 -27.79 -9.91
CA SER A 341 -3.48 -26.87 -9.56
C SER A 341 -4.48 -27.55 -8.64
N THR A 342 -4.94 -26.82 -7.64
CA THR A 342 -5.94 -27.29 -6.68
C THR A 342 -6.85 -26.13 -6.30
N ASP A 343 -8.12 -26.45 -6.02
CA ASP A 343 -9.07 -25.56 -5.35
C ASP A 343 -9.23 -25.94 -3.87
N THR A 344 -8.56 -26.98 -3.41
CA THR A 344 -8.58 -27.44 -2.01
C THR A 344 -7.39 -26.92 -1.22
N ASP A 345 -7.64 -26.63 0.06
CA ASP A 345 -6.67 -25.96 0.91
C ASP A 345 -5.90 -26.90 1.85
N THR A 346 -4.68 -26.50 2.14
CA THR A 346 -3.90 -26.98 3.30
C THR A 346 -4.24 -26.10 4.50
N LEU A 347 -4.82 -26.68 5.56
CA LEU A 347 -5.21 -25.88 6.72
C LEU A 347 -4.02 -25.62 7.65
N LEU A 348 -3.81 -24.34 7.96
CA LEU A 348 -2.85 -23.88 8.96
C LEU A 348 -3.63 -23.47 10.22
N PHE A 349 -3.60 -24.31 11.25
CA PHE A 349 -4.32 -24.06 12.50
C PHE A 349 -3.46 -23.28 13.49
N GLU A 350 -3.21 -23.84 14.69
CA GLU A 350 -2.51 -23.18 15.78
C GLU A 350 -1.02 -22.96 15.45
N PHE A 351 -0.56 -21.72 15.55
CA PHE A 351 0.86 -21.35 15.44
C PHE A 351 1.53 -21.39 16.81
N PRO A 352 2.80 -21.84 16.91
CA PRO A 352 3.48 -21.92 18.19
C PRO A 352 3.79 -20.53 18.75
N TYR A 353 3.57 -20.33 20.05
CA TYR A 353 3.94 -19.08 20.72
C TYR A 353 5.46 -19.00 20.96
N HIS A 354 6.09 -20.09 21.43
CA HIS A 354 7.53 -20.18 21.66
C HIS A 354 7.98 -21.65 21.54
N PRO A 355 9.07 -21.96 20.80
CA PRO A 355 9.77 -21.07 19.88
C PRO A 355 8.95 -20.77 18.61
N LEU A 356 9.02 -19.54 18.11
CA LEU A 356 8.35 -19.14 16.86
C LEU A 356 8.91 -19.90 15.66
N TRP A 357 8.13 -20.05 14.59
CA TRP A 357 8.68 -20.52 13.32
C TRP A 357 9.59 -19.45 12.70
N THR A 358 10.66 -19.89 12.03
CA THR A 358 11.59 -18.97 11.37
C THR A 358 11.07 -18.59 10.00
N ASN A 359 10.71 -19.57 9.16
CA ASN A 359 10.30 -19.31 7.78
C ASN A 359 9.10 -20.16 7.36
N ILE A 360 8.23 -19.61 6.52
CA ILE A 360 7.11 -20.33 5.89
C ILE A 360 7.19 -20.12 4.38
N TYR A 361 7.17 -21.22 3.62
CA TYR A 361 7.19 -21.21 2.16
C TYR A 361 5.93 -21.89 1.60
N ILE A 362 5.19 -21.18 0.76
CA ILE A 362 4.04 -21.71 0.01
C ILE A 362 4.36 -21.58 -1.48
N GLN A 363 4.41 -22.70 -2.19
CA GLN A 363 5.03 -22.76 -3.52
C GLN A 363 4.27 -23.65 -4.49
N ASP A 364 4.46 -23.40 -5.79
CA ASP A 364 4.10 -24.29 -6.90
C ASP A 364 2.63 -24.72 -6.88
N HIS A 365 1.72 -23.75 -6.99
CA HIS A 365 0.25 -23.91 -6.96
C HIS A 365 -0.32 -24.47 -5.65
N ALA A 366 0.45 -24.45 -4.56
CA ALA A 366 -0.09 -24.74 -3.24
C ALA A 366 -1.10 -23.68 -2.78
N ARG A 367 -2.22 -24.15 -2.23
CA ARG A 367 -3.16 -23.32 -1.48
C ARG A 367 -3.10 -23.64 0.00
N ALA A 368 -3.01 -22.61 0.83
CA ALA A 368 -3.05 -22.72 2.27
C ALA A 368 -4.05 -21.73 2.85
N THR A 369 -4.77 -22.14 3.90
CA THR A 369 -5.80 -21.31 4.53
C THR A 369 -5.62 -21.30 6.03
N VAL A 370 -5.77 -20.13 6.65
CA VAL A 370 -5.81 -19.90 8.10
C VAL A 370 -7.28 -19.70 8.49
N PRO A 371 -8.00 -20.76 8.93
CA PRO A 371 -9.46 -20.73 9.03
C PRO A 371 -10.00 -20.22 10.38
N LEU A 372 -9.16 -20.05 11.41
CA LEU A 372 -9.63 -19.73 12.76
C LEU A 372 -9.98 -18.23 12.88
N LEU A 373 -11.13 -17.95 13.50
CA LEU A 373 -11.78 -16.63 13.56
C LEU A 373 -10.97 -15.51 14.24
N TRP A 374 -9.87 -15.84 14.92
CA TRP A 374 -8.83 -14.90 15.37
C TRP A 374 -7.51 -15.64 15.35
N SER A 375 -6.66 -15.33 14.38
CA SER A 375 -5.37 -16.00 14.21
C SER A 375 -4.24 -14.98 14.18
N ARG A 376 -3.22 -15.26 14.98
CA ARG A 376 -1.93 -14.56 14.92
C ARG A 376 -0.93 -15.48 14.22
N LEU A 377 -0.56 -15.11 12.99
CA LEU A 377 0.56 -15.69 12.28
C LEU A 377 1.82 -14.89 12.63
N GLN A 378 2.70 -15.47 13.45
CA GLN A 378 3.96 -14.83 13.85
C GLN A 378 5.15 -15.66 13.36
N VAL A 379 5.97 -15.06 12.51
CA VAL A 379 7.14 -15.65 11.87
C VAL A 379 8.37 -14.82 12.21
N GLN A 380 9.44 -15.45 12.68
CA GLN A 380 10.66 -14.76 13.09
C GLN A 380 11.46 -14.20 11.89
N GLY A 381 11.38 -14.86 10.73
CA GLY A 381 12.09 -14.47 9.51
C GLY A 381 11.12 -14.21 8.36
N GLN A 382 11.11 -15.11 7.37
CA GLN A 382 10.50 -14.86 6.07
C GLN A 382 9.20 -15.66 5.84
N LEU A 383 8.16 -14.97 5.37
CA LEU A 383 6.98 -15.57 4.74
C LEU A 383 7.08 -15.39 3.22
N SER A 384 7.14 -16.49 2.47
CA SER A 384 7.35 -16.46 1.02
C SER A 384 6.24 -17.21 0.27
N LEU A 385 5.69 -16.57 -0.76
CA LEU A 385 4.71 -17.13 -1.67
C LEU A 385 5.19 -17.02 -3.12
N SER A 386 5.29 -18.14 -3.82
CA SER A 386 5.82 -18.20 -5.20
C SER A 386 5.06 -19.14 -6.13
N HIS A 387 5.08 -18.88 -7.44
CA HIS A 387 4.62 -19.79 -8.50
C HIS A 387 3.16 -20.24 -8.35
N GLY A 388 2.21 -19.30 -8.38
CA GLY A 388 0.78 -19.59 -8.32
C GLY A 388 0.26 -19.93 -6.91
N ALA A 389 1.06 -19.72 -5.87
CA ALA A 389 0.68 -19.95 -4.49
C ALA A 389 -0.44 -19.02 -4.02
N ILE A 390 -1.37 -19.56 -3.21
CA ILE A 390 -2.46 -18.79 -2.60
C ILE A 390 -2.45 -19.00 -1.08
N LEU A 391 -2.48 -17.90 -0.33
CA LEU A 391 -2.71 -17.89 1.12
C LEU A 391 -3.99 -17.14 1.45
N SER A 392 -4.93 -17.81 2.11
CA SER A 392 -6.20 -17.21 2.50
C SER A 392 -6.31 -17.07 4.03
N PHE A 393 -6.84 -15.95 4.50
CA PHE A 393 -7.21 -15.74 5.90
C PHE A 393 -8.73 -15.68 6.02
N GLY A 394 -9.29 -16.47 6.93
CA GLY A 394 -10.74 -16.57 7.10
C GLY A 394 -11.41 -17.42 6.02
N LEU A 395 -12.74 -17.38 6.04
CA LEU A 395 -13.59 -18.13 5.12
C LEU A 395 -14.39 -17.13 4.27
N VAL A 396 -14.64 -17.49 3.01
CA VAL A 396 -15.20 -16.58 1.99
C VAL A 396 -16.53 -15.94 2.41
N HIS A 397 -17.38 -16.68 3.12
CA HIS A 397 -18.70 -16.21 3.56
C HIS A 397 -18.72 -15.54 4.94
N TYR A 398 -17.56 -15.42 5.60
CA TYR A 398 -17.45 -14.98 6.99
C TYR A 398 -16.34 -13.94 7.16
N ALA A 399 -16.53 -12.74 6.61
CA ALA A 399 -15.65 -11.58 6.80
C ALA A 399 -15.88 -10.89 8.17
N LEU A 400 -15.82 -11.66 9.27
CA LEU A 400 -16.11 -11.19 10.63
C LEU A 400 -14.86 -11.16 11.54
N SER A 401 -13.70 -11.49 10.99
CA SER A 401 -12.50 -11.79 11.76
C SER A 401 -11.40 -10.76 11.60
N GLU A 402 -10.64 -10.57 12.68
CA GLU A 402 -9.41 -9.78 12.68
C GLU A 402 -8.20 -10.73 12.74
N PHE A 403 -7.32 -10.60 11.76
CA PHE A 403 -6.11 -11.41 11.63
C PHE A 403 -4.88 -10.57 11.93
N GLU A 404 -3.89 -11.19 12.58
CA GLU A 404 -2.60 -10.56 12.84
C GLU A 404 -1.49 -11.31 12.11
N LEU A 405 -0.67 -10.59 11.35
CA LEU A 405 0.48 -11.13 10.63
C LEU A 405 1.73 -10.35 11.04
N LEU A 406 2.68 -11.06 11.65
CA LEU A 406 3.98 -10.51 12.02
C LEU A 406 5.08 -11.33 11.35
N ALA A 407 5.93 -10.67 10.57
CA ALA A 407 7.10 -11.29 9.92
C ALA A 407 8.25 -10.28 9.78
N GLU A 408 9.49 -10.73 9.64
CA GLU A 408 10.56 -9.80 9.24
C GLU A 408 10.41 -9.44 7.75
N GLU A 409 10.15 -10.44 6.90
CA GLU A 409 10.09 -10.25 5.46
C GLU A 409 8.88 -10.99 4.85
N ILE A 410 8.17 -10.32 3.96
CA ILE A 410 7.18 -10.94 3.06
C ILE A 410 7.68 -10.85 1.62
N LEU A 411 7.82 -12.00 0.98
CA LEU A 411 8.19 -12.12 -0.44
C LEU A 411 7.05 -12.75 -1.22
N MET A 412 6.54 -12.04 -2.23
CA MET A 412 5.48 -12.51 -3.10
C MET A 412 5.93 -12.46 -4.56
N SER A 413 5.82 -13.58 -5.26
CA SER A 413 6.07 -13.70 -6.70
C SER A 413 4.99 -14.55 -7.37
N ASP A 414 4.31 -14.02 -8.39
CA ASP A 414 3.22 -14.72 -9.10
C ASP A 414 2.21 -15.38 -8.13
N SER A 415 1.81 -14.67 -7.08
CA SER A 415 1.08 -15.24 -5.95
C SER A 415 -0.02 -14.32 -5.41
N VAL A 416 -0.96 -14.91 -4.66
CA VAL A 416 -2.14 -14.19 -4.15
C VAL A 416 -2.30 -14.41 -2.65
N ILE A 417 -2.46 -13.31 -1.90
CA ILE A 417 -2.99 -13.36 -0.52
C ILE A 417 -4.43 -12.86 -0.55
N LYS A 418 -5.35 -13.63 0.02
CA LYS A 418 -6.75 -13.25 0.20
C LYS A 418 -7.06 -13.12 1.69
N ILE A 419 -7.78 -12.07 2.07
CA ILE A 419 -8.21 -11.83 3.44
C ILE A 419 -9.70 -11.61 3.45
N TYR A 420 -10.43 -12.42 4.22
CA TYR A 420 -11.86 -12.28 4.47
C TYR A 420 -12.05 -11.76 5.90
N GLY A 421 -12.09 -10.43 6.05
CA GLY A 421 -12.07 -9.72 7.33
C GLY A 421 -11.05 -8.58 7.32
N SER A 422 -10.50 -8.26 8.50
CA SER A 422 -9.47 -7.24 8.66
C SER A 422 -8.10 -7.87 8.88
N LEU A 423 -7.07 -7.18 8.40
CA LEU A 423 -5.68 -7.58 8.60
C LEU A 423 -4.92 -6.50 9.35
N ARG A 424 -4.30 -6.87 10.47
CA ARG A 424 -3.22 -6.13 11.12
C ARG A 424 -1.90 -6.78 10.80
N MET A 425 -1.14 -6.16 9.91
CA MET A 425 0.15 -6.67 9.47
C MET A 425 1.26 -5.77 9.98
N SER A 426 2.34 -6.36 10.51
CA SER A 426 3.55 -5.64 10.90
C SER A 426 4.77 -6.39 10.36
N VAL A 427 5.45 -5.78 9.39
CA VAL A 427 6.60 -6.37 8.67
C VAL A 427 7.74 -5.39 8.50
N LYS A 428 8.99 -5.85 8.35
CA LYS A 428 10.09 -4.91 8.05
C LYS A 428 10.16 -4.62 6.56
N ILE A 429 10.06 -5.65 5.73
CA ILE A 429 10.21 -5.56 4.27
C ILE A 429 9.07 -6.32 3.57
N GLN A 430 8.43 -5.68 2.60
CA GLN A 430 7.45 -6.32 1.72
C GLN A 430 7.83 -6.13 0.25
N LEU A 431 8.03 -7.24 -0.46
CA LEU A 431 8.37 -7.27 -1.87
C LEU A 431 7.31 -8.06 -2.64
N MET A 432 6.72 -7.42 -3.65
CA MET A 432 5.69 -8.03 -4.51
C MET A 432 6.10 -7.95 -5.98
N LEU A 433 6.06 -9.09 -6.67
CA LEU A 433 6.31 -9.22 -8.10
C LEU A 433 5.17 -9.98 -8.78
N ASN A 434 4.39 -9.31 -9.63
CA ASN A 434 3.21 -9.87 -10.30
C ASN A 434 2.26 -10.59 -9.33
N SER A 435 2.05 -9.98 -8.16
CA SER A 435 1.33 -10.57 -7.04
C SER A 435 0.16 -9.71 -6.58
N LYS A 436 -0.84 -10.33 -5.96
CA LYS A 436 -2.05 -9.64 -5.51
C LYS A 436 -2.31 -9.86 -4.02
N MET A 437 -2.69 -8.81 -3.32
CA MET A 437 -3.21 -8.86 -1.96
C MET A 437 -4.64 -8.29 -1.98
N LEU A 438 -5.62 -9.13 -1.68
CA LEU A 438 -7.04 -8.80 -1.76
C LEU A 438 -7.65 -8.86 -0.36
N ILE A 439 -8.18 -7.74 0.12
CA ILE A 439 -8.80 -7.59 1.44
C ILE A 439 -10.29 -7.33 1.24
N ASP A 440 -11.11 -8.29 1.70
CA ASP A 440 -12.56 -8.21 1.73
C ASP A 440 -13.04 -7.98 3.17
N GLY A 441 -13.32 -6.71 3.50
CA GLY A 441 -13.73 -6.25 4.83
C GLY A 441 -15.13 -5.65 4.91
N ASP A 442 -15.95 -5.74 3.85
CA ASP A 442 -17.30 -5.12 3.78
C ASP A 442 -18.40 -5.95 4.49
N GLY A 443 -18.01 -6.88 5.37
CA GLY A 443 -18.93 -7.75 6.13
C GLY A 443 -19.54 -7.09 7.37
N ASP A 444 -18.70 -6.47 8.21
CA ASP A 444 -19.11 -5.83 9.48
C ASP A 444 -18.39 -4.50 9.66
N ALA A 445 -19.10 -3.48 10.16
CA ALA A 445 -18.55 -2.16 10.47
C ALA A 445 -17.40 -2.21 11.50
N ILE A 446 -17.35 -3.27 12.34
CA ILE A 446 -16.27 -3.50 13.31
C ILE A 446 -14.95 -3.91 12.64
N VAL A 447 -15.02 -4.54 11.46
CA VAL A 447 -13.89 -5.19 10.75
C VAL A 447 -13.52 -4.41 9.48
N ALA A 448 -14.03 -3.18 9.34
CA ALA A 448 -13.89 -2.37 8.14
C ALA A 448 -12.50 -1.71 7.95
N THR A 449 -11.54 -1.90 8.87
CA THR A 449 -10.22 -1.24 8.82
C THR A 449 -9.10 -2.25 8.85
N SER A 450 -8.29 -2.30 7.78
CA SER A 450 -7.04 -3.05 7.75
C SER A 450 -5.83 -2.11 7.87
N LEU A 451 -4.80 -2.56 8.58
CA LEU A 451 -3.59 -1.81 8.88
C LEU A 451 -2.37 -2.61 8.42
N LEU A 452 -1.61 -2.05 7.49
CA LEU A 452 -0.35 -2.60 7.02
C LEU A 452 0.79 -1.71 7.50
N GLU A 453 1.57 -2.19 8.45
CA GLU A 453 2.74 -1.50 8.99
C GLU A 453 4.03 -2.11 8.43
N MET A 454 4.86 -1.28 7.80
CA MET A 454 6.12 -1.68 7.17
C MET A 454 7.30 -0.85 7.67
N SER A 455 8.20 -1.43 8.46
CA SER A 455 9.26 -0.64 9.11
C SER A 455 10.30 -0.05 8.14
N ASN A 456 10.56 -0.66 6.98
CA ASN A 456 11.67 -0.24 6.12
C ASN A 456 11.29 -0.05 4.64
N LEU A 457 10.76 -1.06 3.96
CA LEU A 457 10.65 -1.02 2.51
C LEU A 457 9.41 -1.73 1.99
N VAL A 458 8.68 -1.05 1.10
CA VAL A 458 7.59 -1.62 0.31
C VAL A 458 7.91 -1.42 -1.17
N VAL A 459 8.00 -2.52 -1.93
CA VAL A 459 8.20 -2.47 -3.38
C VAL A 459 7.15 -3.31 -4.09
N LEU A 460 6.37 -2.66 -4.94
CA LEU A 460 5.47 -3.29 -5.89
C LEU A 460 6.11 -3.25 -7.28
N LYS A 461 6.08 -4.40 -7.97
CA LYS A 461 6.62 -4.55 -9.32
C LYS A 461 5.78 -5.51 -10.15
N GLY A 462 5.78 -5.32 -11.46
CA GLY A 462 5.27 -6.30 -12.42
C GLY A 462 3.76 -6.46 -12.36
N SER A 463 3.02 -5.35 -12.20
CA SER A 463 1.56 -5.33 -12.08
C SER A 463 1.04 -5.89 -10.75
N SER A 464 1.73 -5.55 -9.66
CA SER A 464 1.34 -5.99 -8.31
C SER A 464 0.21 -5.12 -7.75
N VAL A 465 -0.76 -5.74 -7.09
CA VAL A 465 -1.98 -5.04 -6.63
C VAL A 465 -2.21 -5.27 -5.14
N ILE A 466 -2.44 -4.19 -4.39
CA ILE A 466 -3.02 -4.24 -3.04
C ILE A 466 -4.39 -3.57 -3.11
N GLN A 467 -5.44 -4.34 -2.87
CA GLN A 467 -6.82 -3.89 -3.02
C GLN A 467 -7.62 -4.18 -1.75
N SER A 468 -8.35 -3.18 -1.26
CA SER A 468 -9.34 -3.35 -0.20
C SER A 468 -10.69 -2.77 -0.61
N ASN A 469 -11.78 -3.49 -0.35
CA ASN A 469 -13.13 -2.92 -0.49
C ASN A 469 -13.57 -2.07 0.73
N ALA A 470 -12.75 -2.00 1.77
CA ALA A 470 -12.99 -1.24 2.99
C ALA A 470 -11.85 -0.21 3.23
N ASN A 471 -11.62 0.20 4.48
CA ASN A 471 -10.57 1.17 4.82
C ASN A 471 -9.20 0.47 4.91
N LEU A 472 -8.18 1.08 4.32
CA LEU A 472 -6.81 0.59 4.31
C LEU A 472 -5.83 1.67 4.79
N GLY A 473 -5.15 1.39 5.89
CA GLY A 473 -3.97 2.13 6.32
C GLY A 473 -2.70 1.43 5.89
N VAL A 474 -1.80 2.17 5.25
CA VAL A 474 -0.44 1.73 4.98
C VAL A 474 0.50 2.68 5.71
N HIS A 475 1.19 2.15 6.70
CA HIS A 475 2.13 2.87 7.55
C HIS A 475 3.53 2.35 7.28
N GLY A 476 4.54 3.20 7.25
CA GLY A 476 5.90 2.68 7.26
C GLY A 476 6.95 3.74 7.46
N GLN A 477 8.11 3.41 8.03
CA GLN A 477 9.14 4.41 8.39
C GLN A 477 10.18 4.65 7.28
N GLY A 478 10.22 3.81 6.24
CA GLY A 478 11.16 3.96 5.13
C GLY A 478 10.50 4.39 3.82
N SER A 479 10.69 3.64 2.73
CA SER A 479 10.19 4.05 1.40
C SER A 479 9.10 3.14 0.84
N LEU A 480 8.07 3.74 0.26
CA LEU A 480 7.04 3.07 -0.54
C LEU A 480 7.30 3.33 -2.03
N ASN A 481 7.58 2.28 -2.80
CA ASN A 481 7.93 2.37 -4.22
C ASN A 481 6.99 1.49 -5.07
N LEU A 482 6.21 2.13 -5.94
CA LEU A 482 5.52 1.46 -7.05
C LEU A 482 6.38 1.67 -8.30
N THR A 483 6.83 0.60 -8.95
CA THR A 483 7.96 0.70 -9.90
C THR A 483 7.56 0.67 -11.36
N GLY A 484 6.35 0.19 -11.71
CA GLY A 484 5.94 0.06 -13.09
C GLY A 484 4.44 0.14 -13.35
N PRO A 485 4.04 0.09 -14.64
CA PRO A 485 2.66 0.13 -15.05
C PRO A 485 1.91 -1.09 -14.52
N GLY A 486 0.68 -0.86 -14.05
CA GLY A 486 -0.17 -1.90 -13.47
C GLY A 486 0.06 -2.15 -11.98
N ASP A 487 1.05 -1.50 -11.35
CA ASP A 487 1.18 -1.53 -9.89
C ASP A 487 0.12 -0.62 -9.27
N ILE A 488 -0.74 -1.17 -8.39
CA ILE A 488 -1.91 -0.46 -7.85
C ILE A 488 -2.00 -0.66 -6.34
N ILE A 489 -2.25 0.43 -5.61
CA ILE A 489 -2.79 0.37 -4.24
C ILE A 489 -4.11 1.12 -4.23
N GLU A 490 -5.19 0.40 -3.96
CA GLU A 490 -6.53 0.97 -3.96
C GLU A 490 -7.37 0.50 -2.77
N ALA A 491 -8.16 1.43 -2.22
CA ALA A 491 -9.06 1.14 -1.11
C ALA A 491 -10.30 2.05 -1.16
N GLN A 492 -11.32 1.73 -0.38
CA GLN A 492 -12.46 2.65 -0.20
C GLN A 492 -12.02 3.96 0.46
N HIS A 493 -11.19 3.84 1.49
CA HIS A 493 -10.46 4.95 2.11
C HIS A 493 -8.99 4.51 2.27
N LEU A 494 -8.08 5.23 1.63
CA LEU A 494 -6.65 4.93 1.64
C LEU A 494 -5.91 5.98 2.47
N VAL A 495 -5.19 5.53 3.51
CA VAL A 495 -4.32 6.40 4.31
C VAL A 495 -2.88 5.89 4.21
N LEU A 496 -1.99 6.72 3.70
CA LEU A 496 -0.56 6.48 3.64
C LEU A 496 0.13 7.37 4.68
N SER A 497 0.90 6.79 5.60
CA SER A 497 1.57 7.63 6.60
C SER A 497 2.91 7.12 7.13
N LEU A 498 3.64 8.04 7.75
CA LEU A 498 4.95 7.84 8.40
C LEU A 498 6.13 7.56 7.46
N PHE A 499 5.90 7.51 6.15
CA PHE A 499 6.94 7.19 5.16
C PHE A 499 7.98 8.30 5.05
N TYR A 500 9.24 7.93 4.95
CA TYR A 500 10.28 8.88 4.56
C TYR A 500 10.05 9.35 3.12
N SER A 501 9.79 8.44 2.19
CA SER A 501 9.55 8.76 0.79
C SER A 501 8.47 7.88 0.18
N ILE A 502 7.58 8.49 -0.60
CA ILE A 502 6.61 7.78 -1.44
C ILE A 502 6.94 8.05 -2.91
N ASN A 503 7.19 7.00 -3.68
CA ASN A 503 7.46 7.08 -5.11
C ASN A 503 6.39 6.29 -5.90
N VAL A 504 5.60 7.01 -6.68
CA VAL A 504 4.61 6.44 -7.60
C VAL A 504 5.21 6.46 -9.00
N GLY A 505 5.76 5.33 -9.43
CA GLY A 505 6.38 5.17 -10.75
C GLY A 505 5.40 5.34 -11.92
N PRO A 506 5.93 5.42 -13.16
CA PRO A 506 5.13 5.69 -14.34
C PRO A 506 4.13 4.55 -14.60
N GLY A 507 2.85 4.91 -14.73
CA GLY A 507 1.75 3.97 -14.95
C GLY A 507 1.26 3.24 -13.69
N SER A 508 1.87 3.50 -12.53
CA SER A 508 1.36 3.01 -11.23
C SER A 508 0.22 3.90 -10.73
N ILE A 509 -0.68 3.35 -9.91
CA ILE A 509 -1.89 4.04 -9.44
C ILE A 509 -2.02 3.91 -7.91
N LEU A 510 -2.20 5.05 -7.24
CA LEU A 510 -2.71 5.12 -5.87
C LEU A 510 -4.14 5.68 -5.93
N ARG A 511 -5.12 4.94 -5.42
CA ARG A 511 -6.52 5.31 -5.60
C ARG A 511 -7.35 5.17 -4.32
N GLY A 512 -8.20 6.16 -4.07
CA GLY A 512 -9.33 6.02 -3.15
C GLY A 512 -10.43 7.01 -3.52
N PRO A 513 -11.65 6.57 -3.87
CA PRO A 513 -12.22 5.24 -3.61
C PRO A 513 -11.96 4.20 -4.72
N LEU A 514 -12.29 2.94 -4.44
CA LEU A 514 -12.21 1.82 -5.39
C LEU A 514 -13.09 2.04 -6.64
N GLU A 515 -12.58 1.74 -7.84
CA GLU A 515 -13.25 2.04 -9.14
C GLU A 515 -14.62 1.37 -9.31
N ASN A 516 -14.78 0.15 -8.79
CA ASN A 516 -16.00 -0.66 -8.91
C ASN A 516 -16.80 -0.75 -7.60
N ALA A 517 -16.48 0.06 -6.60
CA ALA A 517 -17.30 0.07 -5.40
C ALA A 517 -18.71 0.53 -5.79
N GLY A 518 -19.69 -0.30 -5.45
CA GLY A 518 -21.08 -0.08 -5.84
C GLY A 518 -21.50 1.35 -5.50
N VAL A 519 -22.36 1.92 -6.35
CA VAL A 519 -22.81 3.33 -6.36
C VAL A 519 -23.12 3.93 -4.97
N ASN A 520 -23.34 3.11 -3.93
CA ASN A 520 -23.61 3.46 -2.53
C ASN A 520 -22.39 3.86 -1.67
N HIS A 521 -21.59 4.83 -2.11
CA HIS A 521 -20.67 5.55 -1.23
C HIS A 521 -21.43 6.53 -0.31
N THR A 522 -22.02 6.01 0.77
CA THR A 522 -22.84 6.76 1.74
C THR A 522 -22.16 8.00 2.32
N LYS A 523 -20.82 8.03 2.38
CA LYS A 523 -20.07 9.08 3.08
C LYS A 523 -19.64 10.26 2.21
N THR A 524 -19.11 10.04 1.01
CA THR A 524 -18.87 11.12 0.04
C THR A 524 -20.20 11.81 -0.33
N ARG A 525 -21.30 11.04 -0.34
CA ARG A 525 -22.67 11.57 -0.49
C ARG A 525 -23.11 12.49 0.66
N LEU A 526 -22.67 12.24 1.90
CA LEU A 526 -23.01 13.07 3.06
C LEU A 526 -22.40 14.48 2.98
N LEU A 527 -21.23 14.63 2.34
CA LEU A 527 -20.58 15.94 2.13
C LEU A 527 -21.23 16.78 1.02
N CYS A 528 -21.95 16.15 0.09
CA CYS A 528 -22.55 16.84 -1.06
C CYS A 528 -23.66 17.82 -0.70
N GLY A 529 -24.27 17.68 0.48
CA GLY A 529 -25.33 18.56 0.98
C GLY A 529 -24.86 19.67 1.92
N GLN A 530 -23.57 19.72 2.26
CA GLN A 530 -23.03 20.69 3.23
C GLN A 530 -22.31 21.81 2.50
N ALA A 531 -22.69 23.06 2.81
CA ALA A 531 -22.02 24.26 2.28
C ALA A 531 -20.80 24.66 3.12
N ASN A 532 -20.61 24.03 4.29
CA ASN A 532 -19.57 24.36 5.22
C ASN A 532 -18.38 23.42 5.06
N CYS A 533 -17.19 23.98 5.15
CA CYS A 533 -15.95 23.22 5.17
C CYS A 533 -15.91 22.17 6.27
N PRO A 534 -15.53 20.92 5.97
CA PRO A 534 -15.11 19.97 6.99
C PRO A 534 -13.94 20.56 7.77
N ILE A 535 -14.12 20.75 9.08
CA ILE A 535 -13.08 21.37 9.93
C ILE A 535 -11.76 20.60 9.89
N GLU A 536 -11.83 19.28 9.67
CA GLU A 536 -10.69 18.36 9.55
C GLU A 536 -9.76 18.66 8.35
N LEU A 537 -10.26 19.33 7.29
CA LEU A 537 -9.42 19.75 6.15
C LEU A 537 -8.55 20.97 6.49
N ILE A 538 -8.97 21.76 7.48
CA ILE A 538 -8.33 23.01 7.88
C ILE A 538 -7.50 22.80 9.16
N TYR A 539 -8.09 22.12 10.14
CA TYR A 539 -7.53 21.73 11.44
C TYR A 539 -7.55 20.20 11.56
N PRO A 540 -6.65 19.51 10.84
CA PRO A 540 -6.55 18.06 10.89
C PRO A 540 -6.10 17.58 12.28
N PRO A 541 -6.51 16.38 12.71
CA PRO A 541 -5.93 15.74 13.89
C PRO A 541 -4.45 15.41 13.66
N GLU A 542 -3.62 15.60 14.69
CA GLU A 542 -2.19 15.26 14.60
C GLU A 542 -1.95 13.75 14.44
N ASP A 543 -2.88 12.94 14.94
CA ASP A 543 -2.85 11.49 14.87
C ASP A 543 -3.32 11.07 13.47
N CYS A 544 -2.38 10.82 12.56
CA CYS A 544 -2.56 10.29 11.19
C CYS A 544 -3.20 8.89 11.13
N ASN A 545 -4.10 8.55 12.04
CA ASN A 545 -4.73 7.26 12.17
C ASN A 545 -5.80 7.05 11.10
N VAL A 546 -6.00 5.78 10.72
CA VAL A 546 -7.08 5.36 9.84
C VAL A 546 -8.39 5.43 10.62
N ASN A 547 -9.05 6.58 10.59
CA ASN A 547 -10.36 6.71 11.19
C ASN A 547 -11.43 6.77 10.10
N ALA A 548 -12.29 5.75 10.09
CA ALA A 548 -13.43 5.65 9.18
C ALA A 548 -14.42 6.83 9.32
N SER A 549 -14.30 7.68 10.36
CA SER A 549 -15.07 8.91 10.54
C SER A 549 -14.52 10.13 9.76
N LEU A 550 -13.32 10.07 9.17
CA LEU A 550 -12.74 11.18 8.41
C LEU A 550 -13.33 11.34 6.99
N SER A 551 -13.37 12.57 6.48
CA SER A 551 -13.94 12.89 5.16
C SER A 551 -13.04 12.56 3.95
N PHE A 552 -11.80 12.10 4.18
CA PHE A 552 -10.81 11.87 3.13
C PHE A 552 -11.00 10.50 2.47
N THR A 553 -10.83 10.42 1.15
CA THR A 553 -10.77 9.13 0.44
C THR A 553 -9.34 8.70 0.19
N LEU A 554 -8.41 9.66 0.03
CA LEU A 554 -6.97 9.42 0.00
C LEU A 554 -6.25 10.45 0.87
N GLN A 555 -5.49 9.98 1.85
CA GLN A 555 -4.69 10.84 2.74
C GLN A 555 -3.22 10.41 2.71
N VAL A 556 -2.32 11.39 2.59
CA VAL A 556 -0.87 11.22 2.76
C VAL A 556 -0.43 12.05 3.95
N CYS A 557 0.11 11.41 4.99
CA CYS A 557 0.33 12.04 6.29
C CYS A 557 1.73 11.78 6.85
N ARG A 558 2.44 12.81 7.34
CA ARG A 558 3.81 12.69 7.90
C ARG A 558 4.78 12.03 6.91
N VAL A 559 4.99 12.68 5.76
CA VAL A 559 5.89 12.19 4.71
C VAL A 559 6.90 13.28 4.33
N GLU A 560 8.18 12.95 4.24
CA GLU A 560 9.19 13.95 3.87
C GLU A 560 9.07 14.28 2.37
N ASP A 561 9.18 13.28 1.50
CA ASP A 561 9.14 13.48 0.04
C ASP A 561 8.08 12.60 -0.66
N VAL A 562 7.23 13.23 -1.47
CA VAL A 562 6.28 12.52 -2.35
C VAL A 562 6.65 12.80 -3.81
N LEU A 563 7.02 11.75 -4.54
CA LEU A 563 7.35 11.77 -5.97
C LEU A 563 6.26 11.05 -6.77
N VAL A 564 5.67 11.76 -7.73
CA VAL A 564 4.56 11.26 -8.54
C VAL A 564 4.92 11.29 -10.02
N GLU A 565 5.18 10.12 -10.61
CA GLU A 565 5.32 9.87 -12.05
C GLU A 565 4.12 9.13 -12.65
N GLY A 566 3.34 8.42 -11.83
CA GLY A 566 2.07 7.77 -12.17
C GLY A 566 0.84 8.59 -11.75
N PHE A 567 -0.20 7.91 -11.26
CA PHE A 567 -1.51 8.52 -10.98
C PHE A 567 -1.88 8.42 -9.50
N LEU A 568 -2.31 9.55 -8.92
CA LEU A 568 -2.93 9.64 -7.60
C LEU A 568 -4.37 10.10 -7.78
N GLU A 569 -5.33 9.25 -7.45
CA GLU A 569 -6.75 9.47 -7.72
C GLU A 569 -7.58 9.44 -6.44
N GLY A 570 -8.44 10.44 -6.25
CA GLY A 570 -9.44 10.35 -5.21
C GLY A 570 -10.45 11.49 -5.14
N SER A 571 -11.60 11.24 -4.52
CA SER A 571 -12.65 12.26 -4.31
C SER A 571 -12.20 13.38 -3.38
N VAL A 572 -11.52 13.02 -2.29
CA VAL A 572 -10.93 13.97 -1.35
C VAL A 572 -9.49 13.53 -1.08
N VAL A 573 -8.55 14.22 -1.74
CA VAL A 573 -7.11 13.97 -1.63
C VAL A 573 -6.51 14.97 -0.66
N TYR A 574 -5.89 14.47 0.41
CA TYR A 574 -5.33 15.31 1.46
C TYR A 574 -3.86 15.00 1.76
N PHE A 575 -3.00 16.04 1.74
CA PHE A 575 -1.60 15.94 2.18
C PHE A 575 -1.42 16.71 3.49
N HIS A 576 -1.05 16.02 4.57
CA HIS A 576 -0.84 16.60 5.90
C HIS A 576 0.56 16.30 6.43
N LEU A 577 1.22 17.28 7.05
CA LEU A 577 2.60 17.11 7.54
C LEU A 577 3.54 16.55 6.47
N VAL A 578 3.38 17.01 5.23
CA VAL A 578 4.25 16.67 4.10
C VAL A 578 5.21 17.82 3.86
N ARG A 579 6.50 17.54 3.60
CA ARG A 579 7.47 18.61 3.32
C ARG A 579 7.55 18.98 1.84
N THR A 580 7.70 17.99 0.98
CA THR A 580 7.88 18.22 -0.46
C THR A 580 6.96 17.32 -1.28
N VAL A 581 6.28 17.92 -2.27
CA VAL A 581 5.54 17.17 -3.30
C VAL A 581 6.09 17.52 -4.67
N ILE A 582 6.47 16.50 -5.44
CA ILE A 582 7.02 16.63 -6.79
C ILE A 582 6.17 15.80 -7.76
N VAL A 583 5.42 16.48 -8.61
CA VAL A 583 4.67 15.86 -9.71
C VAL A 583 5.51 15.96 -10.97
N LYS A 584 6.00 14.84 -11.49
CA LYS A 584 6.79 14.77 -12.73
C LYS A 584 5.90 14.91 -13.96
N SER A 585 6.49 15.04 -15.14
CA SER A 585 5.78 15.33 -16.39
C SER A 585 4.73 14.29 -16.79
N THR A 586 4.95 13.01 -16.46
CA THR A 586 3.96 11.93 -16.68
C THR A 586 2.98 11.78 -15.52
N GLY A 587 3.28 12.40 -14.38
CA GLY A 587 2.53 12.25 -13.15
C GLY A 587 1.26 13.10 -13.13
N SER A 588 0.23 12.58 -12.48
CA SER A 588 -1.04 13.29 -12.28
C SER A 588 -1.60 13.05 -10.88
N ILE A 589 -2.04 14.12 -10.22
CA ILE A 589 -2.90 14.06 -9.02
C ILE A 589 -4.29 14.52 -9.47
N SER A 590 -5.27 13.63 -9.45
CA SER A 590 -6.60 13.88 -10.00
C SER A 590 -7.71 13.60 -9.00
N ALA A 591 -8.60 14.57 -8.83
CA ALA A 591 -9.91 14.42 -8.22
C ALA A 591 -11.04 14.62 -9.24
N SER A 592 -10.73 14.52 -10.53
CA SER A 592 -11.64 14.90 -11.61
C SER A 592 -12.79 13.91 -11.78
N GLY A 593 -14.03 14.41 -11.82
CA GLY A 593 -15.24 13.59 -11.91
C GLY A 593 -15.52 12.71 -10.69
N LEU A 594 -14.81 12.93 -9.57
CA LEU A 594 -14.97 12.18 -8.32
C LEU A 594 -15.69 12.99 -7.23
N GLY A 595 -16.30 14.11 -7.60
CA GLY A 595 -17.14 14.94 -6.75
C GLY A 595 -18.58 14.43 -6.67
N CYS A 596 -19.51 15.34 -6.42
CA CYS A 596 -20.91 14.98 -6.23
C CYS A 596 -21.64 14.80 -7.57
N THR A 597 -22.50 13.79 -7.68
CA THR A 597 -23.40 13.62 -8.85
C THR A 597 -24.64 14.53 -8.78
N GLY A 598 -25.03 14.92 -7.55
CA GLY A 598 -25.94 16.04 -7.27
C GLY A 598 -25.21 17.12 -6.47
N GLY A 599 -25.90 17.87 -5.62
CA GLY A 599 -25.28 18.82 -4.68
C GLY A 599 -25.92 20.21 -4.67
N LEU A 600 -25.29 21.13 -3.94
CA LEU A 600 -25.78 22.49 -3.72
C LEU A 600 -25.94 23.31 -4.99
N GLY A 601 -25.01 23.15 -5.94
CA GLY A 601 -25.05 23.79 -7.25
C GLY A 601 -25.51 22.83 -8.34
N SER A 602 -26.34 21.85 -8.00
CA SER A 602 -26.83 20.89 -9.00
C SER A 602 -27.59 21.56 -10.14
N GLY A 603 -27.40 21.02 -11.34
CA GLY A 603 -28.20 21.40 -12.51
C GLY A 603 -29.64 20.92 -12.39
N VAL A 604 -30.57 21.61 -13.05
CA VAL A 604 -31.98 21.21 -13.11
C VAL A 604 -32.14 20.12 -14.16
N LEU A 605 -32.57 18.94 -13.73
CA LEU A 605 -32.83 17.78 -14.57
C LEU A 605 -34.29 17.71 -15.00
N LEU A 606 -34.54 17.64 -16.30
CA LEU A 606 -35.87 17.47 -16.88
C LEU A 606 -36.26 15.98 -17.01
N PRO A 607 -37.58 15.67 -17.09
CA PRO A 607 -38.07 14.30 -17.26
C PRO A 607 -37.60 13.60 -18.55
N ASN A 608 -37.20 14.37 -19.55
CA ASN A 608 -36.69 13.86 -20.83
C ASN A 608 -35.19 13.51 -20.79
N GLY A 609 -34.52 13.66 -19.63
CA GLY A 609 -33.10 13.41 -19.45
C GLY A 609 -32.17 14.59 -19.78
N LEU A 610 -32.71 15.73 -20.26
CA LEU A 610 -31.95 16.95 -20.47
C LEU A 610 -31.63 17.62 -19.14
N SER A 611 -30.40 18.10 -18.93
CA SER A 611 -30.11 18.90 -17.75
C SER A 611 -29.24 20.13 -18.03
N SER A 612 -29.41 21.14 -17.18
CA SER A 612 -28.53 22.32 -17.16
C SER A 612 -27.17 21.98 -16.54
N GLY A 613 -26.17 22.82 -16.79
CA GLY A 613 -24.85 22.65 -16.18
C GLY A 613 -24.91 22.84 -14.67
N ALA A 614 -24.05 22.12 -13.95
CA ALA A 614 -23.87 22.33 -12.51
C ALA A 614 -23.02 23.58 -12.25
N GLY A 615 -23.18 24.22 -11.10
CA GLY A 615 -22.36 25.35 -10.64
C GLY A 615 -21.49 24.96 -9.45
N HIS A 616 -20.33 25.60 -9.31
CA HIS A 616 -19.42 25.59 -8.16
C HIS A 616 -18.25 26.49 -8.57
N GLY A 617 -17.84 27.49 -7.78
CA GLY A 617 -16.87 28.51 -8.23
C GLY A 617 -17.49 29.54 -9.20
N GLY A 618 -17.96 29.07 -10.36
CA GLY A 618 -18.79 29.79 -11.33
C GLY A 618 -20.20 29.21 -11.44
N LYS A 619 -21.14 29.98 -12.02
CA LYS A 619 -22.49 29.49 -12.34
C LYS A 619 -22.45 28.47 -13.47
N GLY A 620 -23.27 27.42 -13.39
CA GLY A 620 -23.47 26.49 -14.50
C GLY A 620 -24.20 27.14 -15.67
N GLY A 621 -23.94 26.64 -16.88
CA GLY A 621 -24.60 27.07 -18.11
C GLY A 621 -26.07 26.65 -18.16
N ASP A 622 -26.89 27.50 -18.76
CA ASP A 622 -28.32 27.25 -18.93
C ASP A 622 -28.58 26.21 -20.05
N ALA A 623 -29.53 25.29 -19.83
CA ALA A 623 -29.97 24.34 -20.86
C ALA A 623 -31.11 24.90 -21.71
N PHE A 624 -31.23 24.47 -22.96
CA PHE A 624 -32.29 24.92 -23.87
C PHE A 624 -33.30 23.81 -24.14
N TYR A 625 -34.57 24.03 -23.77
CA TYR A 625 -35.65 23.08 -24.04
C TYR A 625 -36.91 23.78 -24.52
N ASN A 626 -37.45 23.32 -25.65
CA ASN A 626 -38.76 23.73 -26.16
C ASN A 626 -38.99 25.26 -26.21
N GLY A 627 -37.96 26.02 -26.63
CA GLY A 627 -38.02 27.48 -26.77
C GLY A 627 -37.71 28.29 -25.50
N SER A 628 -37.39 27.64 -24.38
CA SER A 628 -37.02 28.31 -23.13
C SER A 628 -35.67 27.85 -22.58
N TYR A 629 -35.03 28.74 -21.81
CA TYR A 629 -33.80 28.45 -21.09
C TYR A 629 -34.09 28.01 -19.65
N ILE A 630 -33.42 26.94 -19.23
CA ILE A 630 -33.47 26.39 -17.89
C ILE A 630 -32.18 26.78 -17.19
N LYS A 631 -32.31 27.49 -16.08
CA LYS A 631 -31.16 28.04 -15.35
C LYS A 631 -30.20 26.95 -14.89
N GLY A 632 -28.91 27.16 -15.15
CA GLY A 632 -27.82 26.36 -14.58
C GLY A 632 -27.66 26.54 -13.08
N GLY A 633 -26.89 25.62 -12.48
CA GLY A 633 -26.63 25.59 -11.05
C GLY A 633 -25.91 26.83 -10.52
N ILE A 634 -26.14 27.16 -9.25
CA ILE A 634 -25.54 28.34 -8.59
C ILE A 634 -24.06 28.13 -8.25
N SER A 635 -23.31 29.22 -8.10
CA SER A 635 -22.00 29.20 -7.43
C SER A 635 -22.18 29.22 -5.91
N TYR A 636 -21.38 28.45 -5.18
CA TYR A 636 -21.41 28.31 -3.71
C TYR A 636 -20.00 28.09 -3.15
N GLY A 637 -19.88 28.07 -1.81
CA GLY A 637 -18.62 27.89 -1.08
C GLY A 637 -17.86 29.19 -0.82
N ASP A 638 -16.80 29.10 -0.02
CA ASP A 638 -15.93 30.23 0.29
C ASP A 638 -14.86 30.48 -0.80
N THR A 639 -14.52 31.74 -1.03
CA THR A 639 -13.42 32.16 -1.92
C THR A 639 -12.08 32.24 -1.18
N GLY A 640 -12.09 32.49 0.13
CA GLY A 640 -10.88 32.67 0.94
C GLY A 640 -10.26 31.37 1.43
N LEU A 641 -11.07 30.37 1.75
CA LEU A 641 -10.65 29.02 2.13
C LEU A 641 -11.61 27.97 1.53
N PRO A 642 -11.61 27.77 0.20
CA PRO A 642 -12.50 26.82 -0.45
C PRO A 642 -12.16 25.37 -0.04
N CYS A 643 -13.17 24.54 0.15
CA CYS A 643 -13.02 23.12 0.53
C CYS A 643 -14.29 22.30 0.29
N GLU A 644 -15.11 22.74 -0.67
CA GLU A 644 -16.35 22.10 -1.06
C GLU A 644 -16.14 21.22 -2.29
N LEU A 645 -16.91 20.13 -2.38
CA LEU A 645 -16.96 19.28 -3.58
C LEU A 645 -17.71 20.00 -4.69
N GLY A 646 -17.30 19.77 -5.94
CA GLY A 646 -18.06 20.17 -7.12
C GLY A 646 -19.38 19.41 -7.23
N SER A 647 -20.39 20.06 -7.82
CA SER A 647 -21.73 19.51 -7.99
C SER A 647 -21.91 18.87 -9.38
N GLY A 648 -22.81 17.90 -9.43
CA GLY A 648 -23.18 17.23 -10.68
C GLY A 648 -24.42 17.84 -11.33
N SER A 649 -24.68 17.43 -12.57
CA SER A 649 -25.65 18.10 -13.43
C SER A 649 -27.12 17.76 -13.14
N GLY A 650 -27.43 16.88 -12.18
CA GLY A 650 -28.81 16.46 -11.94
C GLY A 650 -29.05 15.64 -10.67
N ASN A 651 -30.17 14.90 -10.66
CA ASN A 651 -30.58 14.13 -9.50
C ASN A 651 -29.83 12.78 -9.43
N HIS A 652 -29.46 12.43 -8.20
CA HIS A 652 -28.64 11.29 -7.80
C HIS A 652 -29.20 9.92 -8.20
N SER A 653 -30.52 9.83 -8.45
CA SER A 653 -31.23 8.57 -8.72
C SER A 653 -31.20 8.09 -10.18
N LEU A 654 -30.58 8.83 -11.10
CA LEU A 654 -30.52 8.48 -12.52
C LEU A 654 -29.07 8.24 -12.99
N PRO A 655 -28.78 7.12 -13.68
CA PRO A 655 -27.43 6.75 -14.16
C PRO A 655 -26.90 7.65 -15.29
N SER A 656 -27.66 8.66 -15.69
CA SER A 656 -27.33 9.59 -16.78
C SER A 656 -26.94 10.98 -16.25
N SER A 657 -26.35 11.10 -15.05
CA SER A 657 -25.88 12.38 -14.49
C SER A 657 -24.35 12.43 -14.51
N THR A 658 -23.79 13.62 -14.72
CA THR A 658 -22.33 13.84 -14.66
C THR A 658 -21.94 14.26 -13.24
N ALA A 659 -20.82 13.75 -12.73
CA ALA A 659 -20.25 14.15 -11.43
C ALA A 659 -19.45 15.46 -11.51
N GLY A 660 -19.45 16.23 -10.43
CA GLY A 660 -18.54 17.36 -10.24
C GLY A 660 -17.10 16.92 -9.96
N GLY A 661 -16.17 17.87 -9.86
CA GLY A 661 -14.80 17.63 -9.40
C GLY A 661 -14.71 17.45 -7.88
N GLY A 662 -13.70 16.72 -7.42
CA GLY A 662 -13.43 16.49 -5.99
C GLY A 662 -12.64 17.61 -5.31
N ILE A 663 -12.05 17.30 -4.16
CA ILE A 663 -11.24 18.22 -3.36
C ILE A 663 -9.79 17.74 -3.33
N ILE A 664 -8.84 18.64 -3.56
CA ILE A 664 -7.42 18.43 -3.33
C ILE A 664 -6.93 19.48 -2.33
N VAL A 665 -6.45 19.05 -1.17
CA VAL A 665 -5.86 19.95 -0.17
C VAL A 665 -4.43 19.53 0.13
N MET A 666 -3.50 20.48 0.12
CA MET A 666 -2.10 20.26 0.48
C MET A 666 -1.68 21.18 1.62
N GLY A 667 -1.28 20.60 2.74
CA GLY A 667 -0.95 21.30 3.99
C GLY A 667 -2.18 21.66 4.85
N SER A 668 -1.95 22.41 5.91
CA SER A 668 -2.97 22.96 6.81
C SER A 668 -2.60 24.39 7.24
N LEU A 669 -3.47 25.05 8.02
CA LEU A 669 -3.17 26.37 8.57
C LEU A 669 -1.95 26.37 9.51
N GLU A 670 -1.76 25.28 10.25
CA GLU A 670 -0.66 25.13 11.20
C GLU A 670 0.61 24.58 10.54
N HIS A 671 0.45 23.74 9.50
CA HIS A 671 1.55 23.06 8.83
C HIS A 671 1.44 23.21 7.31
N SER A 672 2.12 24.22 6.77
CA SER A 672 2.22 24.41 5.32
C SER A 672 3.25 23.48 4.68
N LEU A 673 3.01 23.15 3.42
CA LEU A 673 3.95 22.41 2.57
C LEU A 673 5.13 23.33 2.21
N ILE A 674 6.37 22.88 2.46
CA ILE A 674 7.57 23.69 2.20
C ILE A 674 7.73 23.94 0.69
N ARG A 675 7.56 22.91 -0.13
CA ARG A 675 7.76 23.04 -1.57
C ARG A 675 6.84 22.14 -2.39
N LEU A 676 6.11 22.75 -3.32
CA LEU A 676 5.34 22.08 -4.36
C LEU A 676 6.00 22.31 -5.73
N SER A 677 6.41 21.24 -6.41
CA SER A 677 6.97 21.32 -7.77
C SER A 677 6.14 20.48 -8.73
N VAL A 678 5.49 21.13 -9.70
CA VAL A 678 4.60 20.49 -10.66
C VAL A 678 5.18 20.64 -12.06
N TYR A 679 5.43 19.50 -12.70
CA TYR A 679 5.84 19.37 -14.10
C TYR A 679 4.77 18.62 -14.93
N GLY A 680 3.93 17.81 -14.27
CA GLY A 680 2.76 17.14 -14.83
C GLY A 680 1.46 17.89 -14.52
N SER A 681 0.44 17.21 -14.00
CA SER A 681 -0.86 17.83 -13.76
C SER A 681 -1.46 17.62 -12.36
N ILE A 682 -2.18 18.63 -11.87
CA ILE A 682 -3.07 18.54 -10.71
C ILE A 682 -4.46 18.96 -11.17
N GLN A 683 -5.43 18.06 -11.12
CA GLN A 683 -6.75 18.26 -11.76
C GLN A 683 -7.88 17.94 -10.80
N ALA A 684 -8.88 18.81 -10.68
CA ALA A 684 -10.15 18.52 -10.04
C ALA A 684 -11.29 18.97 -10.95
N ASP A 685 -11.27 18.50 -12.21
CA ASP A 685 -12.20 18.94 -13.26
C ASP A 685 -13.57 18.24 -13.14
N GLY A 686 -14.62 18.89 -13.60
CA GLY A 686 -15.96 18.31 -13.70
C GLY A 686 -16.08 17.27 -14.81
N GLU A 687 -16.95 16.28 -14.63
CA GLU A 687 -17.19 15.26 -15.64
C GLU A 687 -17.93 15.82 -16.86
N SER A 688 -17.50 15.38 -18.05
CA SER A 688 -18.08 15.77 -19.34
C SER A 688 -18.99 14.69 -19.91
N PHE A 689 -20.08 15.10 -20.56
CA PHE A 689 -20.96 14.18 -21.29
C PHE A 689 -20.22 13.51 -22.47
N GLY A 690 -20.32 12.18 -22.56
CA GLY A 690 -19.73 11.37 -23.64
C GLY A 690 -18.32 10.83 -23.36
N LYS A 691 -17.81 10.93 -22.13
CA LYS A 691 -16.47 10.43 -21.76
C LYS A 691 -16.34 8.88 -21.73
N TYR A 692 -17.45 8.14 -21.82
CA TYR A 692 -17.48 6.65 -21.78
C TYR A 692 -17.67 5.94 -23.14
N SER A 693 -17.55 6.63 -24.27
CA SER A 693 -17.78 6.00 -25.59
C SER A 693 -16.59 6.14 -26.53
N THR A 694 -15.52 5.38 -26.25
CA THR A 694 -14.42 5.15 -27.20
C THR A 694 -14.28 3.71 -27.71
N GLU A 695 -15.24 2.80 -27.47
CA GLU A 695 -15.15 1.42 -28.00
C GLU A 695 -16.41 0.80 -28.61
N ASP A 696 -17.50 1.53 -28.86
CA ASP A 696 -18.66 0.94 -29.56
C ASP A 696 -19.26 1.89 -30.61
N TYR A 697 -18.79 1.72 -31.84
CA TYR A 697 -19.25 2.41 -33.05
C TYR A 697 -20.64 1.91 -33.51
N SER A 698 -21.62 1.76 -32.61
CA SER A 698 -22.98 1.37 -33.04
C SER A 698 -24.10 1.61 -32.01
N LYS A 699 -24.06 2.69 -31.22
CA LYS A 699 -25.26 3.16 -30.51
C LYS A 699 -25.58 4.59 -30.90
N VAL A 700 -26.76 4.76 -31.50
CA VAL A 700 -27.38 6.03 -31.86
C VAL A 700 -27.31 6.98 -30.66
N LEU A 701 -26.55 8.08 -30.78
CA LEU A 701 -26.55 9.16 -29.80
C LEU A 701 -28.00 9.61 -29.59
N SER A 702 -28.56 9.39 -28.40
CA SER A 702 -29.73 10.14 -28.01
C SER A 702 -29.33 11.63 -28.02
N ASN A 703 -30.02 12.44 -28.83
CA ASN A 703 -29.76 13.89 -28.94
C ASN A 703 -30.01 14.67 -27.64
N ILE A 704 -30.44 13.99 -26.57
CA ILE A 704 -30.79 14.53 -25.27
C ILE A 704 -29.95 13.81 -24.21
N GLY A 705 -29.29 14.57 -23.34
CA GLY A 705 -28.42 14.05 -22.28
C GLY A 705 -28.20 15.07 -21.15
N PRO A 706 -27.42 14.72 -20.12
CA PRO A 706 -27.13 15.61 -19.01
C PRO A 706 -26.27 16.83 -19.40
N GLY A 707 -26.37 17.87 -18.59
CA GLY A 707 -25.40 18.97 -18.56
C GLY A 707 -24.04 18.51 -18.02
N GLY A 708 -23.05 19.41 -18.05
CA GLY A 708 -21.72 19.15 -17.52
C GLY A 708 -21.62 19.29 -16.00
N GLY A 709 -20.75 18.51 -15.36
CA GLY A 709 -20.44 18.64 -13.93
C GLY A 709 -19.58 19.86 -13.66
N SER A 710 -19.68 20.48 -12.48
CA SER A 710 -18.85 21.63 -12.14
C SER A 710 -17.45 21.23 -11.69
N GLY A 711 -16.48 22.12 -11.84
CA GLY A 711 -15.12 21.92 -11.33
C GLY A 711 -15.12 21.81 -9.80
N GLY A 712 -14.10 21.15 -9.25
CA GLY A 712 -13.92 20.93 -7.81
C GLY A 712 -13.13 22.04 -7.12
N THR A 713 -12.43 21.68 -6.06
CA THR A 713 -11.64 22.60 -5.24
C THR A 713 -10.19 22.16 -5.12
N ILE A 714 -9.26 23.11 -5.29
CA ILE A 714 -7.84 22.94 -4.96
C ILE A 714 -7.43 24.01 -3.93
N LEU A 715 -7.03 23.58 -2.73
CA LEU A 715 -6.58 24.45 -1.64
C LEU A 715 -5.13 24.11 -1.27
N LEU A 716 -4.23 25.09 -1.41
CA LEU A 716 -2.80 24.87 -1.23
C LEU A 716 -2.24 25.77 -0.12
N PHE A 717 -1.83 25.16 0.99
CA PHE A 717 -1.04 25.79 2.04
C PHE A 717 0.44 25.54 1.74
N VAL A 718 1.13 26.53 1.16
CA VAL A 718 2.48 26.36 0.60
C VAL A 718 3.41 27.51 0.97
N GLN A 719 4.71 27.22 1.12
CA GLN A 719 5.77 28.24 1.20
C GLN A 719 6.34 28.56 -0.18
N SER A 720 6.55 27.54 -1.03
CA SER A 720 7.08 27.71 -2.39
C SER A 720 6.38 26.85 -3.44
N LEU A 721 6.17 27.42 -4.63
CA LEU A 721 5.54 26.77 -5.78
C LEU A 721 6.39 26.89 -7.05
N VAL A 722 6.65 25.77 -7.71
CA VAL A 722 7.28 25.74 -9.05
C VAL A 722 6.34 25.06 -10.03
N LEU A 723 5.93 25.79 -11.07
CA LEU A 723 5.08 25.32 -12.17
C LEU A 723 5.92 25.30 -13.45
N GLY A 724 6.30 24.11 -13.93
CA GLY A 724 7.10 23.93 -15.16
C GLY A 724 6.34 24.25 -16.45
N ASP A 725 7.04 24.39 -17.57
CA ASP A 725 6.46 24.87 -18.85
C ASP A 725 5.26 24.05 -19.36
N SER A 726 5.28 22.73 -19.16
CA SER A 726 4.24 21.79 -19.61
C SER A 726 3.21 21.43 -18.54
N SER A 727 3.27 22.06 -17.37
CA SER A 727 2.45 21.67 -16.24
C SER A 727 1.10 22.38 -16.19
N THR A 728 0.12 21.72 -15.58
CA THR A 728 -1.28 22.20 -15.54
C THR A 728 -1.89 22.02 -14.16
N ILE A 729 -2.48 23.07 -13.61
CA ILE A 729 -3.40 22.99 -12.47
C ILE A 729 -4.80 23.36 -12.98
N SER A 730 -5.77 22.45 -12.90
CA SER A 730 -7.12 22.68 -13.46
C SER A 730 -8.26 22.34 -12.50
N THR A 731 -9.30 23.18 -12.53
CA THR A 731 -10.62 22.94 -11.94
C THR A 731 -11.71 23.35 -12.92
N MET A 732 -11.61 22.92 -14.18
CA MET A 732 -12.55 23.30 -15.24
C MET A 732 -13.91 22.62 -15.07
N GLY A 733 -14.96 23.28 -15.56
CA GLY A 733 -16.27 22.67 -15.71
C GLY A 733 -16.32 21.67 -16.87
N GLY A 734 -17.13 20.63 -16.71
CA GLY A 734 -17.34 19.61 -17.74
C GLY A 734 -18.23 20.08 -18.88
N HIS A 735 -18.11 19.45 -20.04
CA HIS A 735 -18.92 19.74 -21.21
C HIS A 735 -20.32 19.11 -21.12
N GLY A 736 -21.35 19.86 -21.50
CA GLY A 736 -22.74 19.36 -21.55
C GLY A 736 -23.06 18.58 -22.82
N SER A 737 -24.18 17.84 -22.80
CA SER A 737 -24.77 17.24 -24.00
C SER A 737 -25.26 18.29 -25.00
N PRO A 738 -25.67 17.92 -26.23
CA PRO A 738 -26.39 18.84 -27.11
C PRO A 738 -27.60 19.44 -26.40
N ASN A 739 -27.72 20.78 -26.44
CA ASN A 739 -28.71 21.60 -25.72
C ASN A 739 -28.62 21.57 -24.18
N GLY A 740 -27.68 20.80 -23.61
CA GLY A 740 -27.34 20.81 -22.19
C GLY A 740 -26.34 21.92 -21.88
N GLY A 741 -26.43 22.48 -20.68
CA GLY A 741 -25.51 23.53 -20.23
C GLY A 741 -24.14 22.99 -19.84
N GLY A 742 -23.08 23.77 -20.06
CA GLY A 742 -21.74 23.45 -19.57
C GLY A 742 -21.60 23.66 -18.06
N GLY A 743 -20.76 22.88 -17.38
CA GLY A 743 -20.53 23.04 -15.95
C GLY A 743 -19.77 24.32 -15.61
N GLY A 744 -20.00 24.92 -14.45
CA GLY A 744 -19.21 26.05 -13.94
C GLY A 744 -17.78 25.62 -13.56
N GLY A 745 -16.81 26.52 -13.74
CA GLY A 745 -15.42 26.28 -13.31
C GLY A 745 -15.28 26.39 -11.78
N GLY A 746 -14.44 25.56 -11.17
CA GLY A 746 -14.28 25.40 -9.73
C GLY A 746 -13.44 26.47 -9.03
N ARG A 747 -12.80 26.11 -7.90
CA ARG A 747 -12.04 27.05 -7.06
C ARG A 747 -10.59 26.62 -6.88
N ILE A 748 -9.66 27.56 -6.97
CA ILE A 748 -8.25 27.37 -6.63
C ILE A 748 -7.82 28.49 -5.67
N HIS A 749 -7.31 28.13 -4.49
CA HIS A 749 -6.79 29.08 -3.51
C HIS A 749 -5.35 28.77 -3.10
N PHE A 750 -4.49 29.80 -3.16
CA PHE A 750 -3.11 29.74 -2.67
C PHE A 750 -2.97 30.45 -1.32
N HIS A 751 -2.79 29.65 -0.26
CA HIS A 751 -2.55 30.13 1.09
C HIS A 751 -1.05 30.14 1.42
N TRP A 752 -0.41 31.27 1.15
CA TRP A 752 1.03 31.44 1.39
C TRP A 752 1.39 31.54 2.88
N SER A 753 2.52 30.94 3.24
CA SER A 753 3.14 31.05 4.57
C SER A 753 4.58 31.57 4.44
N ASP A 754 5.09 32.20 5.50
CA ASP A 754 6.48 32.66 5.62
C ASP A 754 7.00 33.51 4.44
N ILE A 755 6.16 34.41 3.93
CA ILE A 755 6.59 35.36 2.88
C ILE A 755 7.63 36.32 3.46
N SER A 756 8.89 36.19 3.04
CA SER A 756 9.95 37.15 3.39
C SER A 756 9.67 38.53 2.77
N VAL A 757 10.14 39.61 3.39
CA VAL A 757 9.88 41.00 2.95
C VAL A 757 11.15 41.84 2.96
N GLY A 758 11.18 42.91 2.17
CA GLY A 758 12.35 43.79 2.05
C GLY A 758 13.55 43.09 1.41
N ASP A 759 14.76 43.35 1.94
CA ASP A 759 16.01 42.86 1.35
C ASP A 759 16.16 41.31 1.38
N GLU A 760 15.38 40.63 2.23
CA GLU A 760 15.32 39.17 2.33
C GLU A 760 14.26 38.53 1.41
N TYR A 761 13.51 39.33 0.66
CA TYR A 761 12.49 38.82 -0.25
C TYR A 761 13.11 37.90 -1.32
N LEU A 762 12.57 36.69 -1.41
CA LEU A 762 12.85 35.74 -2.47
C LEU A 762 11.54 35.40 -3.18
N PRO A 763 11.53 35.29 -4.52
CA PRO A 763 10.33 34.87 -5.25
C PRO A 763 9.88 33.49 -4.76
N ILE A 764 8.72 33.47 -4.09
CA ILE A 764 8.10 32.23 -3.58
C ILE A 764 7.58 31.34 -4.71
N THR A 765 7.39 31.89 -5.91
CA THR A 765 6.85 31.16 -7.05
C THR A 765 7.65 31.31 -8.35
N SER A 766 7.62 30.26 -9.16
CA SER A 766 8.03 30.30 -10.57
C SER A 766 6.94 29.64 -11.41
N VAL A 767 6.09 30.46 -12.04
CA VAL A 767 4.94 29.98 -12.82
C VAL A 767 5.23 30.09 -14.31
N LYS A 768 5.51 28.97 -14.96
CA LYS A 768 5.65 28.89 -16.43
C LYS A 768 4.57 28.04 -17.10
N GLY A 769 3.90 27.18 -16.34
CA GLY A 769 2.78 26.34 -16.77
C GLY A 769 1.43 27.07 -16.78
N THR A 770 0.34 26.31 -16.87
CA THR A 770 -1.03 26.82 -16.99
C THR A 770 -1.88 26.57 -15.74
N ILE A 771 -2.74 27.53 -15.39
CA ILE A 771 -3.72 27.42 -14.30
C ILE A 771 -5.10 27.72 -14.89
N ASN A 772 -5.98 26.72 -14.93
CA ASN A 772 -7.27 26.80 -15.61
C ASN A 772 -8.44 26.64 -14.64
N VAL A 773 -9.28 27.67 -14.57
CA VAL A 773 -10.55 27.66 -13.81
C VAL A 773 -11.75 27.92 -14.73
N GLY A 774 -11.65 27.53 -16.00
CA GLY A 774 -12.65 27.85 -17.02
C GLY A 774 -13.97 27.11 -16.84
N GLY A 775 -15.08 27.73 -17.25
CA GLY A 775 -16.35 27.05 -17.39
C GLY A 775 -16.34 26.05 -18.55
N GLY A 776 -17.15 25.00 -18.44
CA GLY A 776 -17.35 24.00 -19.47
C GLY A 776 -18.18 24.54 -20.63
N ILE A 777 -17.95 24.01 -21.83
CA ILE A 777 -18.63 24.42 -23.06
C ILE A 777 -20.02 23.77 -23.15
N GLY A 778 -21.06 24.57 -23.39
CA GLY A 778 -22.40 24.14 -23.77
C GLY A 778 -22.47 23.85 -25.27
N ARG A 779 -23.14 22.76 -25.67
CA ARG A 779 -23.22 22.36 -27.09
C ARG A 779 -24.56 22.79 -27.71
N ALA A 780 -24.54 23.15 -28.99
CA ALA A 780 -25.69 23.62 -29.76
C ALA A 780 -26.33 24.90 -29.17
N LEU A 781 -27.52 24.82 -28.56
CA LEU A 781 -28.20 25.95 -27.92
C LEU A 781 -27.98 26.01 -26.40
N GLY A 782 -27.23 25.06 -25.83
CA GLY A 782 -26.82 25.12 -24.42
C GLY A 782 -25.77 26.22 -24.19
N GLN A 783 -25.87 26.93 -23.07
CA GLN A 783 -24.91 27.98 -22.73
C GLN A 783 -23.66 27.40 -22.03
N ASP A 784 -22.56 28.11 -22.19
CA ASP A 784 -21.31 27.82 -21.49
C ASP A 784 -21.43 28.12 -19.99
N GLY A 785 -20.69 27.38 -19.17
CA GLY A 785 -20.54 27.70 -17.76
C GLY A 785 -19.69 28.95 -17.55
N GLU A 786 -19.92 29.64 -16.42
CA GLU A 786 -19.06 30.75 -16.02
C GLU A 786 -17.71 30.24 -15.50
N ASN A 787 -16.69 31.10 -15.62
CA ASN A 787 -15.38 30.84 -15.04
C ASN A 787 -15.47 30.77 -13.51
N GLY A 788 -14.64 29.90 -12.96
CA GLY A 788 -14.41 29.75 -11.54
C GLY A 788 -13.57 30.86 -10.93
N THR A 789 -13.18 30.66 -9.68
CA THR A 789 -12.45 31.66 -8.91
C THR A 789 -11.03 31.20 -8.59
N LEU A 790 -10.07 32.08 -8.91
CA LEU A 790 -8.68 31.96 -8.51
C LEU A 790 -8.38 33.03 -7.45
N SER A 791 -7.99 32.61 -6.25
CA SER A 791 -7.73 33.51 -5.12
C SER A 791 -6.40 33.20 -4.43
N GLY A 792 -5.91 34.13 -3.62
CA GLY A 792 -4.70 33.96 -2.83
C GLY A 792 -4.74 34.77 -1.55
N LYS A 793 -3.92 34.40 -0.57
CA LYS A 793 -3.79 35.12 0.71
C LYS A 793 -3.40 36.59 0.48
N PRO A 794 -3.93 37.54 1.27
CA PRO A 794 -3.52 38.95 1.22
C PRO A 794 -2.01 39.11 1.37
N CYS A 795 -1.37 39.76 0.39
CA CYS A 795 0.09 39.95 0.41
C CYS A 795 0.53 41.02 1.43
N PRO A 796 1.76 40.88 1.98
CA PRO A 796 2.41 41.91 2.77
C PRO A 796 2.60 43.24 2.01
N LYS A 797 2.99 44.29 2.75
CA LYS A 797 3.32 45.61 2.19
C LYS A 797 4.40 45.48 1.11
N GLY A 798 4.33 46.31 0.06
CA GLY A 798 5.25 46.27 -1.09
C GLY A 798 4.97 45.19 -2.15
N LEU A 799 4.16 44.17 -1.85
CA LEU A 799 3.85 43.04 -2.74
C LEU A 799 2.37 43.04 -3.19
N TYR A 800 2.05 42.50 -4.37
CA TYR A 800 0.67 42.41 -4.89
C TYR A 800 0.45 41.15 -5.74
N GLY A 801 -0.80 40.93 -6.13
CA GLY A 801 -1.24 39.79 -6.94
C GLY A 801 -1.41 38.51 -6.14
N ILE A 802 -1.76 37.42 -6.83
CA ILE A 802 -2.01 36.10 -6.23
C ILE A 802 -0.72 35.46 -5.72
N PHE A 803 0.41 35.77 -6.36
CA PHE A 803 1.74 35.21 -6.07
C PHE A 803 2.65 36.15 -5.27
N CYS A 804 2.10 37.24 -4.73
CA CYS A 804 2.84 38.25 -3.97
C CYS A 804 4.13 38.72 -4.66
N GLN A 805 3.98 39.25 -5.88
CA GLN A 805 5.05 39.83 -6.68
C GLN A 805 5.32 41.28 -6.24
N GLU A 806 6.53 41.76 -6.49
CA GLU A 806 6.93 43.14 -6.18
C GLU A 806 6.07 44.16 -6.96
N CYS A 807 5.58 45.21 -6.30
CA CYS A 807 4.85 46.29 -6.96
C CYS A 807 5.66 46.91 -8.13
N PRO A 808 5.01 47.39 -9.19
CA PRO A 808 5.70 47.98 -10.35
C PRO A 808 6.61 49.15 -9.98
N ILE A 809 7.67 49.36 -10.78
CA ILE A 809 8.63 50.46 -10.57
C ILE A 809 7.91 51.81 -10.53
N GLY A 810 8.26 52.66 -9.55
CA GLY A 810 7.62 53.96 -9.36
C GLY A 810 6.27 53.90 -8.64
N THR A 811 5.97 52.78 -7.97
CA THR A 811 4.83 52.65 -7.06
C THR A 811 5.28 52.16 -5.68
N TYR A 812 4.49 52.48 -4.65
CA TYR A 812 4.67 52.01 -3.28
C TYR A 812 3.36 51.44 -2.72
N LYS A 813 3.46 50.60 -1.70
CA LYS A 813 2.29 50.00 -1.06
C LYS A 813 2.50 49.84 0.45
N ASN A 814 1.75 50.61 1.22
CA ASN A 814 1.83 50.68 2.67
C ASN A 814 0.75 49.86 3.42
N VAL A 815 -0.20 49.26 2.69
CA VAL A 815 -1.29 48.42 3.22
C VAL A 815 -1.12 46.96 2.80
N SER A 816 -1.63 46.03 3.61
CA SER A 816 -1.75 44.62 3.24
C SER A 816 -2.92 44.40 2.28
N GLY A 817 -2.76 43.50 1.32
CA GLY A 817 -3.79 43.16 0.33
C GLY A 817 -3.18 42.56 -0.92
N SER A 818 -3.97 42.12 -1.89
CA SER A 818 -3.43 41.52 -3.13
C SER A 818 -3.83 42.28 -4.39
N ASP A 819 -4.73 43.26 -4.30
CA ASP A 819 -5.16 44.04 -5.46
C ASP A 819 -4.04 44.92 -6.01
N GLN A 820 -3.91 44.96 -7.33
CA GLN A 820 -2.92 45.80 -8.02
C GLN A 820 -3.19 47.29 -7.81
N SER A 821 -4.44 47.68 -7.62
CA SER A 821 -4.84 49.06 -7.32
C SER A 821 -4.26 49.60 -6.01
N LEU A 822 -3.78 48.72 -5.12
CA LEU A 822 -3.13 49.10 -3.87
C LEU A 822 -1.67 49.55 -4.05
N CYS A 823 -1.06 49.32 -5.22
CA CYS A 823 0.25 49.89 -5.56
C CYS A 823 0.06 51.35 -6.02
N ALA A 824 0.20 52.29 -5.09
CA ALA A 824 0.03 53.72 -5.33
C ALA A 824 1.25 54.32 -6.05
N LYS A 825 1.05 55.26 -6.97
CA LYS A 825 2.17 55.92 -7.67
C LYS A 825 2.96 56.81 -6.71
N CYS A 826 4.29 56.74 -6.81
CA CYS A 826 5.18 57.60 -6.04
C CYS A 826 5.02 59.08 -6.47
N PRO A 827 5.07 60.04 -5.53
CA PRO A 827 4.90 61.45 -5.86
C PRO A 827 5.98 61.96 -6.82
N SER A 828 5.59 62.56 -7.94
CA SER A 828 6.54 63.03 -8.96
C SER A 828 7.40 64.23 -8.52
N HIS A 829 6.98 64.96 -7.49
CA HIS A 829 7.73 66.11 -6.95
C HIS A 829 8.93 65.71 -6.09
N GLU A 830 9.00 64.44 -5.66
CA GLU A 830 10.10 63.90 -4.87
C GLU A 830 11.23 63.34 -5.75
N LEU A 831 10.99 63.17 -7.06
CA LEU A 831 11.97 62.67 -8.02
C LEU A 831 12.76 63.82 -8.65
N PRO A 832 14.09 63.89 -8.47
CA PRO A 832 14.92 64.89 -9.15
C PRO A 832 14.81 64.77 -10.69
N HIS A 833 14.91 65.90 -11.42
CA HIS A 833 14.78 65.95 -12.88
C HIS A 833 15.75 65.04 -13.67
N ARG A 834 16.83 64.55 -13.05
CA ARG A 834 17.82 63.63 -13.64
C ARG A 834 17.92 62.29 -12.88
N ALA A 835 16.82 61.85 -12.28
CA ALA A 835 16.71 60.59 -11.56
C ALA A 835 15.67 59.65 -12.18
N LEU A 836 15.88 58.34 -12.00
CA LEU A 836 14.94 57.28 -12.37
C LEU A 836 14.67 56.42 -11.14
N TYR A 837 13.41 56.03 -10.94
CA TYR A 837 13.06 55.05 -9.92
C TYR A 837 13.73 53.71 -10.21
N ILE A 838 14.20 53.06 -9.15
CA ILE A 838 14.82 51.73 -9.22
C ILE A 838 13.91 50.70 -8.57
N SER A 839 13.98 49.46 -9.05
CA SER A 839 13.35 48.33 -8.36
C SER A 839 14.13 47.99 -7.09
N THR A 840 13.42 47.84 -5.98
CA THR A 840 13.98 47.27 -4.74
C THR A 840 13.41 45.89 -4.51
N ARG A 841 14.26 45.02 -3.97
CA ARG A 841 13.87 43.69 -3.56
C ARG A 841 12.75 43.78 -2.50
N GLY A 842 11.68 43.01 -2.67
CA GLY A 842 10.50 43.02 -1.80
C GLY A 842 9.53 44.18 -2.06
N GLY A 843 9.76 44.97 -3.12
CA GLY A 843 8.94 46.13 -3.45
C GLY A 843 9.11 47.31 -2.50
N VAL A 844 8.50 48.44 -2.82
CA VAL A 844 8.60 49.67 -2.03
C VAL A 844 7.41 49.75 -1.06
N THR A 845 7.69 49.88 0.22
CA THR A 845 6.66 49.89 1.28
C THR A 845 6.16 51.29 1.62
N ASP A 846 7.03 52.30 1.54
CA ASP A 846 6.71 53.68 1.93
C ASP A 846 7.45 54.71 1.05
N THR A 847 7.02 55.97 1.14
CA THR A 847 7.66 57.13 0.49
C THR A 847 8.73 57.73 1.41
N PRO A 848 9.86 58.24 0.86
CA PRO A 848 10.15 58.45 -0.56
C PRO A 848 10.63 57.18 -1.27
N CYS A 849 10.21 57.01 -2.53
CA CYS A 849 10.57 55.84 -3.32
C CYS A 849 12.04 55.87 -3.78
N PRO A 850 12.75 54.74 -3.78
CA PRO A 850 14.17 54.65 -4.12
C PRO A 850 14.42 55.00 -5.60
N TYR A 851 15.43 55.84 -5.85
CA TYR A 851 15.83 56.28 -7.18
C TYR A 851 17.36 56.32 -7.33
N LYS A 852 17.83 56.25 -8.58
CA LYS A 852 19.24 56.47 -8.96
C LYS A 852 19.30 57.55 -10.03
N CYS A 853 20.38 58.32 -10.05
CA CYS A 853 20.63 59.25 -11.15
C CYS A 853 20.86 58.50 -12.48
N ILE A 854 20.47 59.13 -13.59
CA ILE A 854 20.54 58.53 -14.96
C ILE A 854 21.99 58.14 -15.33
N SER A 855 22.99 58.79 -14.76
CA SER A 855 24.41 58.54 -15.01
C SER A 855 25.23 58.77 -13.74
N ASP A 856 26.35 58.06 -13.61
CA ASP A 856 27.28 58.21 -12.49
C ASP A 856 28.00 59.58 -12.48
N ARG A 857 27.82 60.42 -13.52
CA ARG A 857 28.30 61.82 -13.56
C ARG A 857 27.50 62.76 -12.64
N TYR A 858 26.34 62.31 -12.15
CA TYR A 858 25.46 63.08 -11.29
C TYR A 858 25.48 62.50 -9.88
N HIS A 859 25.66 63.36 -8.88
CA HIS A 859 25.76 62.93 -7.49
C HIS A 859 24.38 62.92 -6.79
N MET A 860 24.08 61.84 -6.07
CA MET A 860 22.91 61.76 -5.19
C MET A 860 23.09 62.73 -4.01
N PRO A 861 22.01 63.35 -3.48
CA PRO A 861 20.60 63.01 -3.73
C PRO A 861 19.93 63.81 -4.86
N ARG A 862 20.42 64.99 -5.26
CA ARG A 862 19.71 65.85 -6.23
C ARG A 862 20.07 65.61 -7.70
N CYS A 863 20.99 64.69 -7.97
CA CYS A 863 21.50 64.39 -9.32
C CYS A 863 22.08 65.62 -10.03
N TYR A 864 22.83 66.42 -9.29
CA TYR A 864 23.58 67.56 -9.81
C TYR A 864 24.94 67.13 -10.33
N THR A 865 25.48 67.90 -11.27
CA THR A 865 26.89 67.82 -11.66
C THR A 865 27.78 68.41 -10.57
N ALA A 866 29.07 68.06 -10.54
CA ALA A 866 30.01 68.62 -9.57
C ALA A 866 30.07 70.17 -9.57
N LEU A 867 29.88 70.80 -10.74
CA LEU A 867 29.80 72.26 -10.85
C LEU A 867 28.50 72.82 -10.25
N GLU A 868 27.36 72.18 -10.50
CA GLU A 868 26.06 72.56 -9.93
C GLU A 868 26.07 72.41 -8.39
N GLU A 869 26.66 71.34 -7.84
CA GLU A 869 26.84 71.19 -6.40
C GLU A 869 27.70 72.30 -5.79
N LEU A 870 28.80 72.69 -6.46
CA LEU A 870 29.60 73.85 -6.04
C LEU A 870 28.76 75.13 -6.06
N ILE A 871 27.99 75.37 -7.12
CA ILE A 871 27.14 76.57 -7.23
C ILE A 871 26.09 76.60 -6.11
N TYR A 872 25.46 75.47 -5.80
CA TYR A 872 24.41 75.40 -4.78
C TYR A 872 24.93 75.34 -3.34
N THR A 873 26.13 74.82 -3.10
CA THR A 873 26.78 74.90 -1.77
C THR A 873 27.07 76.34 -1.37
N PHE A 874 27.36 77.23 -2.33
CA PHE A 874 27.51 78.68 -2.11
C PHE A 874 26.19 79.46 -2.13
N GLY A 875 25.03 78.81 -1.96
CA GLY A 875 23.73 79.47 -1.88
C GLY A 875 23.07 79.74 -3.24
N GLY A 876 23.53 79.08 -4.29
CA GLY A 876 22.92 79.10 -5.63
C GLY A 876 23.62 80.03 -6.63
N PRO A 877 23.13 80.06 -7.89
CA PRO A 877 23.82 80.72 -9.01
C PRO A 877 24.11 82.21 -8.76
N TRP A 878 23.21 82.90 -8.06
CA TRP A 878 23.35 84.31 -7.76
C TRP A 878 24.44 84.60 -6.73
N LEU A 879 24.47 83.87 -5.61
CA LEU A 879 25.48 84.07 -4.56
C LEU A 879 26.86 83.60 -5.01
N PHE A 880 26.93 82.45 -5.71
CA PHE A 880 28.17 81.99 -6.32
C PHE A 880 28.68 82.98 -7.37
N GLY A 881 27.80 83.52 -8.21
CA GLY A 881 28.13 84.55 -9.19
C GLY A 881 28.65 85.83 -8.53
N CYS A 882 28.01 86.31 -7.47
CA CYS A 882 28.47 87.47 -6.70
C CYS A 882 29.82 87.24 -6.03
N LEU A 883 30.04 86.05 -5.43
CA LEU A 883 31.32 85.66 -4.84
C LEU A 883 32.42 85.56 -5.90
N LEU A 884 32.15 84.93 -7.03
CA LEU A 884 33.09 84.82 -8.14
C LEU A 884 33.43 86.21 -8.70
N PHE A 885 32.43 87.08 -8.86
CA PHE A 885 32.62 88.45 -9.32
C PHE A 885 33.42 89.29 -8.32
N SER A 886 33.15 89.14 -7.02
CA SER A 886 33.93 89.75 -5.96
C SER A 886 35.38 89.25 -5.96
N LEU A 887 35.59 87.93 -6.11
CA LEU A 887 36.92 87.33 -6.21
C LEU A 887 37.66 87.82 -7.46
N LEU A 888 36.99 87.93 -8.61
CA LEU A 888 37.57 88.44 -9.85
C LEU A 888 37.93 89.93 -9.74
N ILE A 889 37.10 90.75 -9.08
CA ILE A 889 37.43 92.15 -8.77
C ILE A 889 38.63 92.21 -7.84
N LEU A 890 38.67 91.37 -6.81
CA LEU A 890 39.77 91.33 -5.84
C LEU A 890 41.07 90.84 -6.50
N LEU A 891 40.99 89.85 -7.40
CA LEU A 891 42.11 89.39 -8.21
C LEU A 891 42.57 90.48 -9.19
N ALA A 892 41.66 91.21 -9.83
CA ALA A 892 41.97 92.35 -10.69
C ALA A 892 42.61 93.51 -9.89
N LEU A 893 42.18 93.74 -8.65
CA LEU A 893 42.81 94.67 -7.71
C LEU A 893 44.21 94.20 -7.30
N VAL A 894 44.40 92.92 -6.98
CA VAL A 894 45.72 92.35 -6.65
C VAL A 894 46.65 92.40 -7.86
N LEU A 895 46.17 92.08 -9.06
CA LEU A 895 46.93 92.16 -10.31
C LEU A 895 47.24 93.62 -10.71
N SER A 896 46.36 94.57 -10.41
CA SER A 896 46.64 95.99 -10.63
C SER A 896 47.61 96.55 -9.58
N VAL A 897 47.55 96.12 -8.32
CA VAL A 897 48.58 96.43 -7.30
C VAL A 897 49.92 95.77 -7.64
N ALA A 898 49.92 94.55 -8.17
CA ALA A 898 51.12 93.88 -8.68
C ALA A 898 51.71 94.63 -9.89
N ARG A 899 50.88 95.20 -10.78
CA ARG A 899 51.34 96.11 -11.84
C ARG A 899 51.91 97.43 -11.31
N ILE A 900 51.35 97.99 -10.23
CA ILE A 900 51.83 99.23 -9.61
C ILE A 900 53.19 99.01 -8.89
N LYS A 901 53.50 97.78 -8.46
CA LYS A 901 54.79 97.44 -7.82
C LYS A 901 55.92 97.09 -8.80
N PHE A 902 55.63 96.95 -10.09
CA PHE A 902 56.61 96.61 -11.14
C PHE A 902 56.74 97.68 -12.25
N GLY A 903 56.30 98.92 -12.00
CA GLY A 903 56.41 100.03 -12.95
C GLY A 903 56.88 101.34 -12.30
N SER A 904 58.18 101.46 -12.03
CA SER A 904 58.85 102.76 -11.92
C SER A 904 60.36 102.59 -12.14
N GLY A 905 60.90 103.28 -13.16
CA GLY A 905 62.31 103.26 -13.53
C GLY A 905 62.51 103.73 -14.97
N ASP A 906 62.36 105.04 -15.20
CA ASP A 906 62.77 105.74 -16.42
C ASP A 906 64.30 105.84 -16.53
N GLU A 907 64.80 105.78 -17.77
CA GLU A 907 65.85 106.61 -18.42
C GLU A 907 66.79 105.84 -19.38
N LEU A 908 66.41 105.89 -20.68
CA LEU A 908 67.14 106.13 -21.96
C LEU A 908 68.70 106.14 -22.02
N PRO A 909 69.33 106.06 -23.23
CA PRO A 909 68.99 105.29 -24.44
C PRO A 909 70.21 104.62 -25.14
N GLY A 910 69.92 103.68 -26.06
CA GLY A 910 70.80 103.34 -27.20
C GLY A 910 71.04 101.83 -27.42
N PRO A 911 71.43 101.41 -28.64
CA PRO A 911 70.49 100.85 -29.63
C PRO A 911 70.83 99.40 -30.10
N VAL A 912 69.79 98.66 -30.56
CA VAL A 912 69.63 97.79 -31.78
C VAL A 912 70.83 96.86 -32.19
N PRO A 913 70.72 95.61 -32.73
CA PRO A 913 69.60 94.93 -33.43
C PRO A 913 69.43 93.37 -33.27
N ALA A 914 68.31 92.88 -33.86
CA ALA A 914 68.14 91.68 -34.72
C ALA A 914 68.10 90.22 -34.20
N ARG A 915 66.99 89.58 -34.63
CA ARG A 915 66.84 88.24 -35.27
C ARG A 915 66.74 86.96 -34.43
N ARG A 916 65.63 86.26 -34.72
CA ARG A 916 65.40 84.81 -34.94
C ARG A 916 65.49 83.84 -33.76
N GLY A 917 64.47 82.96 -33.70
CA GLY A 917 64.60 81.59 -33.19
C GLY A 917 63.40 81.11 -32.39
N SER A 918 62.62 80.18 -32.94
CA SER A 918 61.86 79.15 -32.18
C SER A 918 62.88 78.12 -31.59
N PRO A 919 62.54 76.97 -30.96
CA PRO A 919 61.25 76.35 -30.56
C PRO A 919 61.30 75.55 -29.20
N ILE A 920 60.26 74.75 -28.87
CA ILE A 920 60.27 73.55 -27.95
C ILE A 920 60.44 73.89 -26.42
N ASP A 921 59.95 73.21 -25.36
CA ASP A 921 59.50 71.85 -25.08
C ASP A 921 58.53 71.75 -23.86
N ARG A 922 57.98 70.54 -23.74
CA ARG A 922 57.22 69.84 -22.68
C ARG A 922 57.61 70.10 -21.22
N SER A 923 56.64 69.92 -20.30
CA SER A 923 56.64 68.82 -19.29
C SER A 923 55.44 68.85 -18.31
N PHE A 924 54.85 67.67 -18.10
CA PHE A 924 53.92 67.11 -17.09
C PHE A 924 54.16 67.49 -15.60
N PRO A 925 53.44 66.95 -14.56
CA PRO A 925 52.21 66.12 -14.51
C PRO A 925 51.12 66.59 -13.50
N PHE A 926 49.87 66.13 -13.66
CA PHE A 926 49.09 65.29 -12.71
C PHE A 926 47.80 64.81 -13.39
#